data_AF-A0A4Q0TUN1-F1
#
_entry.id   AF-A0A4Q0TUN1-F1
#
_cell.length_a   1.000
_cell.length_b   1.000
_cell.length_c   1.000
_cell.angle_alpha   90.00
_cell.angle_beta   90.00
_cell.angle_gamma   90.00
#
_symmetry.space_group_name_H-M   'P 1'
#
loop_
_entity.id
_entity.type
_entity.pdbx_description
1 polymer ?
#
loop_
_entity_poly.entity_id
_entity_poly.type
_entity_poly.pdbx_seq_one_letter_code
_entity_poly.pdbx_strand_id
1 'polypeptide(L)'
;MLHDNFIKTAKQEGPEFKALLNILSSLNLHTKEGRKLLCVLNNIIDYYINREVEYSDDVKMPIVYFPLCEDWAQMLCEEFVALKMSLLWGKSTRTNILSSYKSKPFIYLPEKVNKKEREACSKHFRFKRDVAKYLTDDILDMPSNANEKCFFYSRTLSDEYNLSLKTKGHYHFIQDVVGDSFSTEKSLIILNGDEDEVYKKIEKNDGRFKIPHIFLFLQKNIDGRNIQLCMKMQRSTIKEYNEDYDAGIHNVIAFLFSQKPYRLQRIYENKHSLVERWQREKFAETRDFISFTKAEMDYLFERQEPCIDFYELGCEINAEEYQIKNTFDFMIQDIAHEVKLRNELAICFTDQSLSKIKEEILNLNSEVNEEYTDYFLQLIHNEYKTELTEILYNWIKFHEIAVVLDYNIDVYYKKQLKFFLQSKCGASSVNFYTFKNFKAHKDGLVFLNSIHEQKILVLSMLNHCTGRSWAIYPNSFDQYHLNPGQSVLQINNKIVFDPRYSWYSYRYKEQLRLLLNSNYRVRYVKNGIQLPDKPIKIGIEPKEDEDEQNVRDRQSGVEQNRVKVSFGPRQHKVLDEYDFVLCKYMDEISICTILDVLRDFEDPTVISIQPLTDFYQSLEDLLDNEERRAGEGELMIRNNPKYCLTDEEKLSSREMWKILLGHRVAQYGEQVVYNDIMKPLLPAERIQFISFKRWLDTSENSVLPRSRRMQKRVIEEYLQIEGLYTRMLRHRKSRISTNTEGKNVIFRTFLIHCLLETDMKKAYKELSNEVLDYLNIGSENDIKIILDLIKDGTINFRLIKSISYDQR
;
A
#
# COMPACT_ATOMS: atom_id res chain seq x y z
N MET A 1 3.22 1.33 -20.42
CA MET A 1 3.80 1.84 -21.68
C MET A 1 5.29 2.05 -21.48
N LEU A 2 6.10 1.57 -22.43
CA LEU A 2 7.55 1.75 -22.45
C LEU A 2 7.87 3.11 -23.09
N HIS A 3 8.70 3.92 -22.44
CA HIS A 3 9.02 5.27 -22.92
C HIS A 3 10.22 5.28 -23.88
N ASP A 4 10.13 6.00 -25.00
CA ASP A 4 11.18 6.01 -26.03
C ASP A 4 12.56 6.42 -25.51
N ASN A 5 12.61 7.38 -24.60
CA ASN A 5 13.90 7.78 -24.00
C ASN A 5 14.50 6.67 -23.15
N PHE A 6 13.69 5.85 -22.47
CA PHE A 6 14.21 4.69 -21.74
C PHE A 6 14.85 3.69 -22.70
N ILE A 7 14.19 3.41 -23.84
CA ILE A 7 14.73 2.56 -24.91
C ILE A 7 16.07 3.10 -25.41
N LYS A 8 16.18 4.42 -25.62
CA LYS A 8 17.42 5.08 -26.02
C LYS A 8 18.51 4.91 -24.96
N THR A 9 18.22 5.19 -23.70
CA THR A 9 19.16 5.02 -22.57
C THR A 9 19.64 3.58 -22.44
N ALA A 10 18.77 2.59 -22.62
CA ALA A 10 19.12 1.17 -22.55
C ALA A 10 19.91 0.65 -23.77
N LYS A 11 20.06 1.46 -24.82
CA LYS A 11 20.82 1.17 -26.05
C LYS A 11 22.03 2.08 -26.25
N GLN A 12 22.23 3.07 -25.37
CA GLN A 12 23.27 4.07 -25.52
C GLN A 12 24.60 3.53 -25.00
N GLU A 13 25.41 2.99 -25.91
CA GLU A 13 26.66 2.32 -25.58
C GLU A 13 27.89 3.16 -25.94
N GLY A 14 28.57 3.68 -24.91
CA GLY A 14 29.88 4.32 -25.04
C GLY A 14 31.03 3.34 -25.32
N PRO A 15 32.20 3.85 -25.76
CA PRO A 15 33.37 3.02 -25.97
C PRO A 15 33.86 2.34 -24.69
N GLU A 16 33.83 3.04 -23.54
CA GLU A 16 34.23 2.47 -22.25
C GLU A 16 33.31 1.29 -21.87
N PHE A 17 32.01 1.47 -22.03
CA PHE A 17 31.00 0.44 -21.74
C PHE A 17 31.22 -0.82 -22.60
N LYS A 18 31.47 -0.65 -23.91
CA LYS A 18 31.73 -1.78 -24.82
C LYS A 18 33.00 -2.54 -24.44
N ALA A 19 34.06 -1.85 -24.03
CA ALA A 19 35.30 -2.49 -23.59
C ALA A 19 35.09 -3.32 -22.33
N LEU A 20 34.41 -2.77 -21.31
CA LEU A 20 34.06 -3.50 -20.09
C LEU A 20 33.16 -4.70 -20.37
N LEU A 21 32.15 -4.55 -21.25
CA LEU A 21 31.30 -5.68 -21.65
C LEU A 21 32.08 -6.79 -22.34
N ASN A 22 33.05 -6.46 -23.19
CA ASN A 22 33.87 -7.48 -23.85
C ASN A 22 34.73 -8.25 -22.83
N ILE A 23 35.26 -7.58 -21.80
CA ILE A 23 35.96 -8.24 -20.69
C ILE A 23 34.98 -9.11 -19.88
N LEU A 24 33.83 -8.57 -19.51
CA LEU A 24 32.83 -9.30 -18.71
C LEU A 24 32.27 -10.52 -19.46
N SER A 25 32.17 -10.46 -20.79
CA SER A 25 31.63 -11.56 -21.60
C SER A 25 32.45 -12.85 -21.52
N SER A 26 33.74 -12.77 -21.20
CA SER A 26 34.58 -13.95 -20.97
C SER A 26 34.52 -14.47 -19.54
N LEU A 27 33.91 -13.71 -18.63
CA LEU A 27 33.80 -14.01 -17.20
C LEU A 27 32.40 -14.49 -16.82
N ASN A 28 31.35 -13.89 -17.41
CA ASN A 28 29.96 -14.16 -17.08
C ASN A 28 29.13 -14.49 -18.33
N LEU A 29 28.46 -15.64 -18.30
CA LEU A 29 27.65 -16.18 -19.40
C LEU A 29 26.42 -15.30 -19.71
N HIS A 30 25.87 -14.60 -18.71
CA HIS A 30 24.68 -13.77 -18.85
C HIS A 30 24.98 -12.36 -19.37
N THR A 31 26.24 -12.02 -19.68
CA THR A 31 26.62 -10.69 -20.17
C THR A 31 25.83 -10.26 -21.40
N LYS A 32 25.52 -11.21 -22.30
CA LYS A 32 24.75 -10.92 -23.52
C LYS A 32 23.28 -10.63 -23.18
N GLU A 33 22.68 -11.43 -22.30
CA GLU A 33 21.28 -11.31 -21.87
C GLU A 33 21.07 -10.04 -21.03
N GLY A 34 21.99 -9.73 -20.11
CA GLY A 34 21.95 -8.57 -19.24
C GLY A 34 22.47 -7.27 -19.86
N ARG A 35 22.78 -7.24 -21.16
CA ARG A 35 23.42 -6.08 -21.81
C ARG A 35 22.64 -4.77 -21.62
N LYS A 36 21.31 -4.80 -21.78
CA LYS A 36 20.44 -3.62 -21.59
C LYS A 36 20.42 -3.16 -20.13
N LEU A 37 20.34 -4.12 -19.20
CA LEU A 37 20.39 -3.86 -17.75
C LEU A 37 21.71 -3.16 -17.37
N LEU A 38 22.84 -3.69 -17.83
CA LEU A 38 24.16 -3.11 -17.59
C LEU A 38 24.31 -1.72 -18.20
N CYS A 39 23.69 -1.47 -19.36
CA CYS A 39 23.68 -0.14 -19.99
C CYS A 39 22.94 0.89 -19.12
N VAL A 40 21.76 0.53 -18.59
CA VAL A 40 21.02 1.40 -17.67
C VAL A 40 21.79 1.62 -16.36
N LEU A 41 22.36 0.56 -15.78
CA LEU A 41 23.21 0.63 -14.59
C LEU A 41 24.40 1.57 -14.81
N ASN A 42 25.09 1.42 -15.95
CA ASN A 42 26.23 2.26 -16.32
C ASN A 42 25.85 3.75 -16.35
N ASN A 43 24.73 4.07 -17.00
CA ASN A 43 24.23 5.45 -17.11
C ASN A 43 23.84 6.04 -15.75
N ILE A 44 23.27 5.24 -14.84
CA ILE A 44 22.95 5.70 -13.47
C ILE A 44 24.23 6.01 -12.70
N ILE A 45 25.24 5.15 -12.79
CA ILE A 45 26.54 5.37 -12.15
C ILE A 45 27.22 6.63 -12.70
N ASP A 46 27.25 6.78 -14.03
CA ASP A 46 27.83 7.97 -14.68
C ASP A 46 27.13 9.25 -14.28
N TYR A 47 25.81 9.21 -14.08
CA TYR A 47 25.04 10.38 -13.64
C TYR A 47 25.46 10.87 -12.24
N TYR A 48 25.71 9.96 -11.30
CA TYR A 48 26.08 10.34 -9.92
C TYR A 48 27.57 10.63 -9.75
N ILE A 49 28.43 9.93 -10.50
CA ILE A 49 29.89 10.14 -10.43
C ILE A 49 30.29 11.45 -11.13
N ASN A 50 29.75 11.73 -12.31
CA ASN A 50 30.14 12.91 -13.10
C ASN A 50 29.36 14.17 -12.72
N ARG A 51 28.68 14.19 -11.57
CA ARG A 51 28.00 15.42 -11.12
C ARG A 51 29.04 16.42 -10.61
N GLU A 52 28.87 17.68 -10.97
CA GLU A 52 29.58 18.78 -10.32
C GLU A 52 29.19 18.79 -8.82
N VAL A 53 30.20 18.66 -7.95
CA VAL A 53 30.03 18.72 -6.50
C VAL A 53 30.36 20.14 -6.06
N GLU A 54 29.34 20.91 -5.65
CA GLU A 54 29.56 22.21 -5.01
C GLU A 54 29.94 22.01 -3.53
N TYR A 55 30.75 22.92 -2.97
CA TYR A 55 31.21 22.84 -1.56
C TYR A 55 30.06 22.84 -0.52
N SER A 56 28.84 23.23 -0.93
CA SER A 56 27.63 23.26 -0.09
C SER A 56 26.74 22.01 -0.26
N ASP A 57 27.11 21.07 -1.12
CA ASP A 57 26.22 20.00 -1.58
C ASP A 57 26.26 18.81 -0.60
N ASP A 58 25.12 18.51 0.03
CA ASP A 58 24.97 17.40 0.98
C ASP A 58 25.24 16.05 0.31
N VAL A 59 25.70 15.07 1.10
CA VAL A 59 26.00 13.70 0.66
C VAL A 59 24.78 13.08 -0.02
N LYS A 60 25.01 12.42 -1.16
CA LYS A 60 23.93 11.85 -1.97
C LYS A 60 23.87 10.37 -1.76
N MET A 61 22.66 9.88 -1.52
CA MET A 61 22.44 8.50 -1.13
C MET A 61 21.43 7.81 -2.05
N PRO A 62 21.74 7.67 -3.36
CA PRO A 62 20.79 7.10 -4.29
C PRO A 62 20.48 5.64 -4.01
N ILE A 63 19.19 5.32 -4.05
CA ILE A 63 18.67 3.96 -3.92
C ILE A 63 18.15 3.54 -5.29
N VAL A 64 18.79 2.56 -5.90
CA VAL A 64 18.41 2.00 -7.19
C VAL A 64 17.74 0.65 -6.95
N TYR A 65 16.42 0.62 -7.08
CA TYR A 65 15.61 -0.57 -6.89
C TYR A 65 15.16 -1.15 -8.23
N PHE A 66 15.70 -2.31 -8.58
CA PHE A 66 15.34 -3.11 -9.75
C PHE A 66 14.26 -4.15 -9.36
N PRO A 67 12.97 -3.94 -9.72
CA PRO A 67 11.92 -4.95 -9.53
C PRO A 67 12.03 -6.06 -10.57
N LEU A 68 11.38 -7.21 -10.31
CA LEU A 68 11.19 -8.30 -11.27
C LEU A 68 12.48 -8.67 -12.04
N CYS A 69 13.54 -9.00 -11.32
CA CYS A 69 14.85 -9.38 -11.88
C CYS A 69 15.00 -10.88 -12.06
N GLU A 70 15.80 -11.28 -13.06
CA GLU A 70 16.35 -12.64 -13.13
C GLU A 70 17.30 -12.90 -11.96
N ASP A 71 17.51 -14.17 -11.62
CA ASP A 71 18.32 -14.57 -10.46
C ASP A 71 19.80 -14.22 -10.59
N TRP A 72 20.35 -14.27 -11.80
CA TRP A 72 21.72 -13.89 -12.15
C TRP A 72 21.95 -12.37 -12.20
N ALA A 73 20.90 -11.56 -12.25
CA ALA A 73 21.00 -10.12 -12.56
C ALA A 73 21.86 -9.35 -11.56
N GLN A 74 21.73 -9.66 -10.27
CA GLN A 74 22.47 -8.97 -9.22
C GLN A 74 23.98 -9.24 -9.34
N MET A 75 24.39 -10.50 -9.45
CA MET A 75 25.81 -10.88 -9.57
C MET A 75 26.45 -10.24 -10.81
N LEU A 76 25.74 -10.24 -11.95
CA LEU A 76 26.22 -9.59 -13.16
C LEU A 76 26.47 -8.08 -12.95
N CYS A 77 25.55 -7.39 -12.25
CA CYS A 77 25.71 -5.97 -11.93
C CYS A 77 26.88 -5.73 -10.96
N GLU A 78 27.03 -6.57 -9.94
CA GLU A 78 28.13 -6.50 -8.97
C GLU A 78 29.49 -6.61 -9.66
N GLU A 79 29.66 -7.60 -10.53
CA GLU A 79 30.88 -7.82 -11.31
C GLU A 79 31.17 -6.65 -12.26
N PHE A 80 30.14 -6.13 -12.93
CA PHE A 80 30.28 -4.98 -13.82
C PHE A 80 30.74 -3.73 -13.07
N VAL A 81 30.13 -3.41 -11.91
CA VAL A 81 30.52 -2.24 -11.11
C VAL A 81 31.94 -2.40 -10.56
N ALA A 82 32.32 -3.59 -10.10
CA ALA A 82 33.68 -3.87 -9.68
C ALA A 82 34.68 -3.62 -10.83
N LEU A 83 34.42 -4.12 -12.04
CA LEU A 83 35.28 -3.86 -13.19
C LEU A 83 35.34 -2.37 -13.55
N LYS A 84 34.19 -1.69 -13.59
CA LYS A 84 34.12 -0.27 -13.93
C LYS A 84 34.93 0.59 -12.96
N MET A 85 34.69 0.43 -11.65
CA MET A 85 35.35 1.24 -10.64
C MET A 85 36.82 0.87 -10.45
N SER A 86 37.19 -0.40 -10.67
CA SER A 86 38.60 -0.77 -10.55
C SER A 86 39.42 -0.41 -11.78
N LEU A 87 38.86 -0.48 -12.99
CA LEU A 87 39.63 -0.32 -14.23
C LEU A 87 39.53 1.08 -14.86
N LEU A 88 38.39 1.78 -14.71
CA LEU A 88 38.21 3.12 -15.30
C LEU A 88 38.45 4.24 -14.28
N TRP A 89 38.05 4.04 -13.01
CA TRP A 89 38.41 4.98 -11.94
C TRP A 89 39.80 4.66 -11.35
N GLY A 90 40.17 3.39 -11.26
CA GLY A 90 41.45 2.96 -10.71
C GLY A 90 42.60 2.91 -11.70
N LYS A 91 43.21 4.07 -12.03
CA LYS A 91 44.35 4.11 -12.95
C LYS A 91 45.51 3.21 -12.49
N SER A 92 45.77 3.11 -11.19
CA SER A 92 46.81 2.23 -10.62
C SER A 92 46.52 0.75 -10.89
N THR A 93 45.31 0.28 -10.57
CA THR A 93 44.86 -1.10 -10.79
C THR A 93 44.99 -1.49 -12.26
N ARG A 94 44.48 -0.65 -13.17
CA ARG A 94 44.58 -0.85 -14.63
C ARG A 94 46.04 -0.93 -15.06
N THR A 95 46.86 0.03 -14.67
CA THR A 95 48.30 0.10 -15.06
C THR A 95 49.06 -1.13 -14.58
N ASN A 96 48.79 -1.60 -13.36
CA ASN A 96 49.42 -2.79 -12.78
C ASN A 96 49.02 -4.08 -13.50
N ILE A 97 47.75 -4.23 -13.89
CA ILE A 97 47.31 -5.38 -14.68
C ILE A 97 47.98 -5.37 -16.07
N LEU A 98 48.03 -4.21 -16.72
CA LEU A 98 48.64 -4.06 -18.04
C LEU A 98 50.16 -4.31 -18.00
N SER A 99 50.87 -3.78 -17.01
CA SER A 99 52.31 -3.99 -16.85
C SER A 99 52.65 -5.44 -16.50
N SER A 100 51.83 -6.08 -15.65
CA SER A 100 51.94 -7.51 -15.33
C SER A 100 51.76 -8.39 -16.56
N TYR A 101 50.80 -8.07 -17.43
CA TYR A 101 50.57 -8.82 -18.66
C TYR A 101 51.68 -8.60 -19.71
N LYS A 102 52.08 -7.34 -19.93
CA LYS A 102 53.15 -6.99 -20.87
C LYS A 102 54.49 -7.62 -20.51
N SER A 103 54.81 -7.72 -19.22
CA SER A 103 56.04 -8.37 -18.74
C SER A 103 56.00 -9.89 -18.83
N LYS A 104 54.82 -10.51 -18.74
CA LYS A 104 54.63 -11.97 -18.82
C LYS A 104 53.43 -12.34 -19.70
N PRO A 105 53.57 -12.26 -21.05
CA PRO A 105 52.47 -12.57 -21.98
C PRO A 105 52.27 -14.07 -22.21
N PHE A 106 52.53 -14.90 -21.19
CA PHE A 106 52.39 -16.35 -21.22
C PHE A 106 51.89 -16.88 -19.87
N ILE A 107 51.27 -18.07 -19.87
CA ILE A 107 50.77 -18.72 -18.65
C ILE A 107 51.94 -19.35 -17.91
N TYR A 108 52.22 -18.89 -16.69
CA TYR A 108 53.14 -19.56 -15.78
C TYR A 108 52.41 -20.64 -15.00
N LEU A 109 52.85 -21.90 -15.12
CA LEU A 109 52.32 -23.03 -14.37
C LEU A 109 53.38 -23.47 -13.34
N PRO A 110 53.06 -23.46 -12.03
CA PRO A 110 53.95 -24.02 -11.01
C PRO A 110 54.26 -25.52 -11.24
N GLU A 111 55.26 -26.06 -10.55
CA GLU A 111 55.54 -27.50 -10.57
C GLU A 111 54.47 -28.28 -9.78
N LYS A 112 54.04 -29.45 -10.29
CA LYS A 112 53.02 -30.35 -9.67
C LYS A 112 51.59 -29.79 -9.57
N VAL A 113 51.17 -29.00 -10.55
CA VAL A 113 49.83 -28.36 -10.58
C VAL A 113 48.74 -29.32 -11.06
N ASN A 114 47.64 -29.39 -10.31
CA ASN A 114 46.47 -30.21 -10.64
C ASN A 114 45.59 -29.57 -11.75
N LYS A 115 44.61 -30.32 -12.27
CA LYS A 115 43.74 -29.83 -13.37
C LYS A 115 43.02 -28.52 -13.02
N LYS A 116 42.46 -28.40 -11.80
CA LYS A 116 41.71 -27.22 -11.36
C LYS A 116 42.60 -25.98 -11.27
N GLU A 117 43.82 -26.14 -10.74
CA GLU A 117 44.79 -25.06 -10.66
C GLU A 117 45.28 -24.61 -12.05
N ARG A 118 45.44 -25.51 -13.02
CA ARG A 118 45.73 -25.13 -14.41
C ARG A 118 44.59 -24.32 -15.03
N GLU A 119 43.35 -24.71 -14.77
CA GLU A 119 42.16 -23.98 -15.22
C GLU A 119 42.10 -22.58 -14.58
N ALA A 120 42.38 -22.47 -13.28
CA ALA A 120 42.47 -21.20 -12.57
C ALA A 120 43.54 -20.26 -13.17
N CYS A 121 44.77 -20.74 -13.38
CA CYS A 121 45.84 -19.97 -14.04
C CYS A 121 45.44 -19.54 -15.45
N SER A 122 44.75 -20.42 -16.19
CA SER A 122 44.26 -20.10 -17.54
C SER A 122 43.19 -19.02 -17.53
N LYS A 123 42.24 -19.06 -16.57
CA LYS A 123 41.22 -18.02 -16.39
C LYS A 123 41.85 -16.67 -16.03
N HIS A 124 42.79 -16.66 -15.09
CA HIS A 124 43.53 -15.46 -14.69
C HIS A 124 44.30 -14.85 -15.86
N PHE A 125 45.01 -15.66 -16.64
CA PHE A 125 45.70 -15.16 -17.83
C PHE A 125 44.74 -14.58 -18.88
N ARG A 126 43.62 -15.26 -19.14
CA ARG A 126 42.59 -14.76 -20.07
C ARG A 126 42.03 -13.41 -19.63
N PHE A 127 41.73 -13.26 -18.34
CA PHE A 127 41.27 -11.98 -17.79
C PHE A 127 42.27 -10.84 -18.07
N LYS A 128 43.55 -11.04 -17.72
CA LYS A 128 44.61 -10.03 -17.98
C LYS A 128 44.79 -9.71 -19.45
N ARG A 129 44.76 -10.73 -20.31
CA ARG A 129 44.80 -10.57 -21.78
C ARG A 129 43.63 -9.74 -22.27
N ASP A 130 42.42 -10.04 -21.81
CA ASP A 130 41.20 -9.37 -22.28
C ASP A 130 41.20 -7.90 -21.81
N VAL A 131 41.65 -7.62 -20.57
CA VAL A 131 41.91 -6.25 -20.10
C VAL A 131 42.87 -5.53 -21.04
N ALA A 132 44.03 -6.12 -21.35
CA ALA A 132 45.02 -5.52 -22.24
C ALA A 132 44.54 -5.34 -23.69
N LYS A 133 43.66 -6.23 -24.16
CA LYS A 133 43.11 -6.20 -25.51
C LYS A 133 42.04 -5.12 -25.67
N TYR A 134 41.17 -4.96 -24.68
CA TYR A 134 39.96 -4.14 -24.81
C TYR A 134 40.07 -2.75 -24.17
N LEU A 135 40.92 -2.56 -23.15
CA LEU A 135 41.17 -1.24 -22.54
C LEU A 135 42.40 -0.57 -23.16
N THR A 136 42.26 -0.09 -24.40
CA THR A 136 43.31 0.65 -25.14
C THR A 136 43.49 2.07 -24.60
N ASP A 137 44.57 2.74 -25.01
CA ASP A 137 44.90 4.10 -24.57
C ASP A 137 43.85 5.15 -24.99
N ASP A 138 42.97 4.81 -25.96
CA ASP A 138 41.87 5.66 -26.43
C ASP A 138 40.66 5.70 -25.48
N ILE A 139 40.63 4.81 -24.47
CA ILE A 139 39.55 4.73 -23.50
C ILE A 139 39.84 5.68 -22.33
N LEU A 140 39.00 6.70 -22.21
CA LEU A 140 39.10 7.74 -21.20
C LEU A 140 38.92 7.17 -19.79
N ASP A 141 39.81 7.60 -18.88
CA ASP A 141 39.70 7.32 -17.45
C ASP A 141 38.60 8.20 -16.84
N MET A 142 37.98 7.72 -15.76
CA MET A 142 37.06 8.53 -14.95
C MET A 142 37.88 9.48 -14.05
N PRO A 143 37.34 10.66 -13.69
CA PRO A 143 38.07 11.65 -12.91
C PRO A 143 38.35 11.14 -11.49
N SER A 144 39.58 10.71 -11.22
CA SER A 144 40.00 10.20 -9.90
C SER A 144 41.32 10.83 -9.47
N ASN A 145 41.47 11.12 -8.17
CA ASN A 145 42.76 11.51 -7.61
C ASN A 145 43.56 10.29 -7.10
N ALA A 146 44.89 10.40 -7.11
CA ALA A 146 45.77 9.33 -6.62
C ALA A 146 45.56 9.00 -5.12
N ASN A 147 44.98 9.94 -4.37
CA ASN A 147 44.67 9.79 -2.94
C ASN A 147 43.20 9.37 -2.67
N GLU A 148 42.47 8.93 -3.68
CA GLU A 148 41.08 8.51 -3.55
C GLU A 148 40.93 7.00 -3.72
N LYS A 149 40.06 6.41 -2.91
CA LYS A 149 39.64 5.00 -3.00
C LYS A 149 38.14 4.89 -2.86
N CYS A 150 37.54 3.88 -3.47
CA CYS A 150 36.12 3.62 -3.36
C CYS A 150 35.87 2.40 -2.46
N PHE A 151 34.73 2.39 -1.77
CA PHE A 151 34.27 1.23 -1.03
C PHE A 151 33.21 0.46 -1.81
N PHE A 152 33.25 -0.86 -1.66
CA PHE A 152 32.36 -1.78 -2.36
C PHE A 152 31.89 -2.87 -1.41
N TYR A 153 30.58 -2.96 -1.21
CA TYR A 153 29.95 -4.03 -0.45
C TYR A 153 29.15 -4.93 -1.37
N SER A 154 29.51 -6.22 -1.38
CA SER A 154 28.72 -7.33 -1.89
C SER A 154 29.08 -8.57 -1.08
N ARG A 155 28.06 -9.28 -0.58
CA ARG A 155 28.26 -10.56 0.09
C ARG A 155 28.80 -11.61 -0.88
N THR A 156 28.20 -11.72 -2.07
CA THR A 156 28.59 -12.70 -3.09
C THR A 156 30.04 -12.52 -3.50
N LEU A 157 30.46 -11.29 -3.80
CA LEU A 157 31.83 -11.02 -4.22
C LEU A 157 32.83 -11.08 -3.05
N SER A 158 32.41 -10.80 -1.81
CA SER A 158 33.25 -11.03 -0.63
C SER A 158 33.50 -12.52 -0.41
N ASP A 159 32.46 -13.36 -0.56
CA ASP A 159 32.58 -14.80 -0.49
C ASP A 159 33.51 -15.33 -1.60
N GLU A 160 33.35 -14.86 -2.84
CA GLU A 160 34.24 -15.22 -3.97
C GLU A 160 35.70 -14.76 -3.76
N TYR A 161 35.90 -13.56 -3.21
CA TYR A 161 37.22 -13.02 -2.87
C TYR A 161 37.91 -13.91 -1.82
N ASN A 162 37.20 -14.23 -0.75
CA ASN A 162 37.67 -15.08 0.34
C ASN A 162 37.91 -16.53 -0.10
N LEU A 163 37.02 -17.07 -0.92
CA LEU A 163 37.13 -18.42 -1.47
C LEU A 163 38.37 -18.54 -2.34
N SER A 164 38.64 -17.53 -3.16
CA SER A 164 39.84 -17.46 -4.02
C SER A 164 41.13 -17.33 -3.20
N LEU A 165 41.09 -16.77 -1.98
CA LEU A 165 42.27 -16.67 -1.09
C LEU A 165 42.56 -18.02 -0.41
N LYS A 166 41.50 -18.74 -0.02
CA LYS A 166 41.61 -19.94 0.82
C LYS A 166 41.72 -21.24 0.01
N THR A 167 41.14 -21.29 -1.19
CA THR A 167 40.95 -22.55 -1.94
C THR A 167 41.89 -22.64 -3.13
N LYS A 168 42.85 -23.57 -3.07
CA LYS A 168 43.74 -23.86 -4.21
C LYS A 168 42.93 -24.33 -5.42
N GLY A 169 43.17 -23.69 -6.57
CA GLY A 169 42.50 -24.01 -7.83
C GLY A 169 41.12 -23.39 -8.01
N HIS A 170 40.68 -22.54 -7.08
CA HIS A 170 39.58 -21.59 -7.31
C HIS A 170 40.15 -20.25 -7.77
N TYR A 171 39.53 -19.62 -8.77
CA TYR A 171 39.91 -18.28 -9.21
C TYR A 171 38.67 -17.49 -9.59
N HIS A 172 38.56 -16.31 -9.00
CA HIS A 172 37.63 -15.27 -9.37
C HIS A 172 38.40 -13.97 -9.63
N PHE A 173 38.06 -13.26 -10.71
CA PHE A 173 38.79 -12.06 -11.14
C PHE A 173 38.75 -10.91 -10.11
N ILE A 174 37.81 -10.96 -9.16
CA ILE A 174 37.65 -9.95 -8.10
C ILE A 174 38.94 -9.71 -7.31
N GLN A 175 39.77 -10.75 -7.14
CA GLN A 175 41.06 -10.63 -6.48
C GLN A 175 42.08 -9.79 -7.25
N ASP A 176 41.93 -9.63 -8.56
CA ASP A 176 42.82 -8.78 -9.35
C ASP A 176 42.40 -7.31 -9.27
N VAL A 177 41.10 -7.07 -9.07
CA VAL A 177 40.50 -5.73 -9.21
C VAL A 177 40.15 -5.06 -7.87
N VAL A 178 39.94 -5.80 -6.79
CA VAL A 178 39.53 -5.26 -5.48
C VAL A 178 40.50 -5.65 -4.38
N GLY A 179 40.78 -4.71 -3.46
CA GLY A 179 41.61 -4.91 -2.26
C GLY A 179 40.77 -5.06 -1.00
N ASP A 180 41.39 -5.43 0.12
CA ASP A 180 40.73 -5.58 1.43
C ASP A 180 41.05 -4.42 2.41
N SER A 181 41.99 -3.55 2.05
CA SER A 181 42.57 -2.54 2.92
C SER A 181 43.13 -1.34 2.16
N PHE A 182 43.28 -0.21 2.86
CA PHE A 182 43.87 1.01 2.32
C PHE A 182 45.32 0.85 1.86
N SER A 183 46.07 -0.10 2.42
CA SER A 183 47.47 -0.38 2.05
C SER A 183 47.65 -0.99 0.67
N THR A 184 46.59 -1.52 0.05
CA THR A 184 46.67 -2.09 -1.30
C THR A 184 46.89 -1.00 -2.35
N GLU A 185 47.44 -1.33 -3.52
CA GLU A 185 47.52 -0.36 -4.64
C GLU A 185 46.19 -0.22 -5.41
N LYS A 186 45.18 -1.00 -5.01
CA LYS A 186 43.88 -1.05 -5.67
C LYS A 186 43.01 0.12 -5.23
N SER A 187 42.25 0.64 -6.19
CA SER A 187 41.33 1.77 -6.03
C SER A 187 40.01 1.39 -5.36
N LEU A 188 39.58 0.13 -5.48
CA LEU A 188 38.34 -0.38 -4.88
C LEU A 188 38.67 -1.28 -3.69
N ILE A 189 37.99 -1.07 -2.57
CA ILE A 189 38.15 -1.84 -1.33
C ILE A 189 36.84 -2.59 -1.02
N ILE A 190 36.93 -3.89 -0.79
CA ILE A 190 35.79 -4.73 -0.41
C ILE A 190 35.50 -4.61 1.08
N LEU A 191 34.21 -4.57 1.41
CA LEU A 191 33.70 -4.60 2.78
C LEU A 191 33.10 -5.99 3.07
N ASN A 192 33.43 -6.57 4.23
CA ASN A 192 33.01 -7.93 4.60
C ASN A 192 31.66 -7.99 5.34
N GLY A 193 30.97 -6.86 5.50
CA GLY A 193 29.64 -6.78 6.11
C GLY A 193 29.61 -6.58 7.62
N ASP A 194 30.77 -6.60 8.28
CA ASP A 194 30.91 -6.18 9.69
C ASP A 194 30.93 -4.65 9.78
N GLU A 195 29.92 -4.08 10.44
CA GLU A 195 29.76 -2.64 10.67
C GLU A 195 30.95 -2.02 11.42
N ASP A 196 31.44 -2.71 12.46
CA ASP A 196 32.53 -2.22 13.29
C ASP A 196 33.85 -2.21 12.52
N GLU A 197 34.00 -3.13 11.57
CA GLU A 197 35.16 -3.18 10.69
C GLU A 197 35.22 -1.95 9.78
N VAL A 198 34.08 -1.50 9.24
CA VAL A 198 34.03 -0.30 8.38
C VAL A 198 34.40 0.94 9.17
N TYR A 199 33.80 1.12 10.35
CA TYR A 199 34.11 2.26 11.22
C TYR A 199 35.61 2.28 11.56
N LYS A 200 36.15 1.15 12.04
CA LYS A 200 37.58 1.03 12.37
C LYS A 200 38.48 1.28 11.16
N LYS A 201 38.06 0.92 9.94
CA LYS A 201 38.81 1.19 8.71
C LYS A 201 38.86 2.69 8.40
N ILE A 202 37.75 3.40 8.56
CA ILE A 202 37.66 4.85 8.35
C ILE A 202 38.45 5.59 9.43
N GLU A 203 38.22 5.24 10.70
CA GLU A 203 38.92 5.81 11.86
C GLU A 203 40.44 5.63 11.75
N LYS A 204 40.93 4.43 11.43
CA LYS A 204 42.37 4.19 11.25
C LYS A 204 42.96 4.89 10.02
N ASN A 205 42.14 5.18 9.01
CA ASN A 205 42.58 5.88 7.82
C ASN A 205 42.76 7.38 8.10
N ASP A 206 41.94 7.97 8.99
CA ASP A 206 42.08 9.34 9.51
C ASP A 206 42.38 10.37 8.40
N GLY A 207 41.51 10.40 7.38
CA GLY A 207 41.64 11.31 6.23
C GLY A 207 42.79 11.02 5.26
N ARG A 208 43.64 10.02 5.51
CA ARG A 208 44.82 9.72 4.67
C ARG A 208 44.43 9.47 3.22
N PHE A 209 43.45 8.62 2.97
CA PHE A 209 42.80 8.44 1.67
C PHE A 209 41.35 8.93 1.73
N LYS A 210 40.90 9.62 0.68
CA LYS A 210 39.50 10.03 0.51
C LYS A 210 38.66 8.89 -0.04
N ILE A 211 37.38 8.85 0.34
CA ILE A 211 36.42 7.80 -0.01
C ILE A 211 35.22 8.39 -0.76
N PRO A 212 35.40 8.98 -1.96
CA PRO A 212 34.34 9.75 -2.63
C PRO A 212 33.08 8.94 -2.92
N HIS A 213 33.21 7.63 -3.16
CA HIS A 213 32.10 6.78 -3.57
C HIS A 213 32.06 5.45 -2.81
N ILE A 214 30.87 5.12 -2.30
CA ILE A 214 30.55 3.85 -1.65
C ILE A 214 29.44 3.16 -2.44
N PHE A 215 29.67 1.92 -2.87
CA PHE A 215 28.68 1.10 -3.59
C PHE A 215 28.20 -0.03 -2.71
N LEU A 216 26.88 -0.13 -2.50
CA LEU A 216 26.26 -1.11 -1.62
C LEU A 216 25.31 -2.01 -2.40
N PHE A 217 25.64 -3.28 -2.55
CA PHE A 217 24.73 -4.29 -3.08
C PHE A 217 24.02 -4.99 -1.94
N LEU A 218 22.82 -4.51 -1.63
CA LEU A 218 22.06 -4.96 -0.47
C LEU A 218 21.26 -6.21 -0.82
N GLN A 219 21.54 -7.30 -0.09
CA GLN A 219 20.74 -8.52 -0.13
C GLN A 219 19.67 -8.46 0.97
N LYS A 220 18.45 -8.92 0.69
CA LYS A 220 17.49 -9.17 1.77
C LYS A 220 17.78 -10.54 2.35
N ASN A 221 17.86 -10.65 3.68
CA ASN A 221 17.86 -11.96 4.33
C ASN A 221 16.54 -12.69 4.01
N ILE A 222 16.50 -14.02 4.22
CA ILE A 222 15.33 -14.88 3.97
C ILE A 222 14.05 -14.31 4.61
N ASP A 223 14.19 -13.62 5.75
CA ASP A 223 13.09 -12.99 6.51
C ASP A 223 12.77 -11.54 6.09
N GLY A 224 13.36 -11.04 5.00
CA GLY A 224 13.05 -9.72 4.44
C GLY A 224 13.58 -8.50 5.22
N ARG A 225 14.34 -8.70 6.31
CA ARG A 225 15.02 -7.62 7.04
C ARG A 225 16.22 -7.09 6.26
N ASN A 226 16.45 -5.77 6.35
CA ASN A 226 17.64 -5.12 5.80
C ASN A 226 18.90 -5.58 6.57
N ILE A 227 20.02 -5.65 5.87
CA ILE A 227 21.33 -6.00 6.45
C ILE A 227 21.72 -4.97 7.49
N GLN A 228 22.34 -5.42 8.58
CA GLN A 228 22.92 -4.62 9.65
C GLN A 228 23.69 -3.41 9.07
N LEU A 229 24.66 -3.63 8.17
CA LEU A 229 25.50 -2.60 7.51
C LEU A 229 24.78 -1.32 7.04
N CYS A 230 23.49 -1.40 6.68
CA CYS A 230 22.70 -0.22 6.31
C CYS A 230 22.59 0.83 7.45
N MET A 231 22.65 0.42 8.72
CA MET A 231 22.46 1.32 9.86
C MET A 231 23.63 2.27 10.09
N LYS A 232 24.87 1.83 9.87
CA LYS A 232 26.07 2.69 9.95
C LYS A 232 26.38 3.45 8.66
N MET A 233 25.64 3.16 7.60
CA MET A 233 25.71 3.92 6.35
C MET A 233 24.61 4.99 6.27
N GLN A 234 23.90 5.30 7.37
CA GLN A 234 22.86 6.34 7.40
C GLN A 234 23.45 7.72 7.13
N ARG A 235 22.62 8.65 6.62
CA ARG A 235 23.08 10.02 6.30
C ARG A 235 23.80 10.70 7.46
N SER A 236 23.28 10.58 8.69
CA SER A 236 23.91 11.14 9.89
C SER A 236 25.31 10.60 10.11
N THR A 237 25.49 9.28 10.02
CA THR A 237 26.79 8.63 10.22
C THR A 237 27.79 8.97 9.11
N ILE A 238 27.33 9.13 7.86
CA ILE A 238 28.23 9.56 6.78
C ILE A 238 28.67 11.02 6.99
N LYS A 239 27.80 11.88 7.54
CA LYS A 239 28.19 13.25 7.94
C LYS A 239 29.26 13.22 9.03
N GLU A 240 29.07 12.40 10.07
CA GLU A 240 30.09 12.16 11.11
C GLU A 240 31.42 11.70 10.49
N TYR A 241 31.40 10.77 9.54
CA TYR A 241 32.63 10.32 8.88
C TYR A 241 33.36 11.41 8.09
N ASN A 242 32.61 12.31 7.46
CA ASN A 242 33.18 13.44 6.75
C ASN A 242 33.69 14.54 7.69
N GLU A 243 32.98 14.80 8.79
CA GLU A 243 33.31 15.86 9.74
C GLU A 243 34.47 15.45 10.68
N ASP A 244 34.41 14.24 11.24
CA ASP A 244 35.36 13.78 12.27
C ASP A 244 36.64 13.19 11.69
N TYR A 245 36.56 12.52 10.54
CA TYR A 245 37.67 11.76 9.95
C TYR A 245 38.07 12.23 8.56
N ASP A 246 37.50 13.34 8.08
CA ASP A 246 37.78 13.93 6.78
C ASP A 246 37.71 12.88 5.65
N ALA A 247 36.70 12.00 5.71
CA ALA A 247 36.57 10.86 4.80
C ALA A 247 36.29 11.26 3.34
N GLY A 248 35.71 12.44 3.10
CA GLY A 248 35.44 12.97 1.76
C GLY A 248 34.43 12.17 0.95
N ILE A 249 33.40 11.60 1.60
CA ILE A 249 32.35 10.80 0.97
C ILE A 249 31.32 11.72 0.31
N HIS A 250 31.11 11.55 -1.00
CA HIS A 250 30.13 12.31 -1.78
C HIS A 250 28.88 11.49 -2.15
N ASN A 251 29.08 10.21 -2.48
CA ASN A 251 28.01 9.33 -2.94
C ASN A 251 28.00 8.01 -2.16
N VAL A 252 26.82 7.60 -1.68
CA VAL A 252 26.55 6.25 -1.15
C VAL A 252 25.43 5.63 -1.97
N ILE A 253 25.79 4.83 -2.96
CA ILE A 253 24.86 4.28 -3.96
C ILE A 253 24.46 2.86 -3.55
N ALA A 254 23.17 2.67 -3.23
CA ALA A 254 22.62 1.36 -2.93
C ALA A 254 21.89 0.75 -4.13
N PHE A 255 22.16 -0.51 -4.39
CA PHE A 255 21.47 -1.32 -5.39
C PHE A 255 20.68 -2.43 -4.70
N LEU A 256 19.42 -2.58 -5.09
CA LEU A 256 18.52 -3.62 -4.61
C LEU A 256 17.85 -4.33 -5.79
N PHE A 257 17.84 -5.66 -5.73
CA PHE A 257 17.27 -6.52 -6.76
C PHE A 257 16.15 -7.36 -6.14
N SER A 258 15.02 -7.46 -6.82
CA SER A 258 13.89 -8.31 -6.40
C SER A 258 13.48 -9.25 -7.51
N GLN A 259 13.55 -10.55 -7.26
CA GLN A 259 12.99 -11.58 -8.16
C GLN A 259 11.46 -11.70 -8.05
N LYS A 260 10.87 -11.12 -7.00
CA LYS A 260 9.42 -11.24 -6.77
C LYS A 260 8.62 -10.54 -7.88
N PRO A 261 7.41 -11.03 -8.19
CA PRO A 261 6.52 -10.38 -9.15
C PRO A 261 6.31 -8.90 -8.84
N TYR A 262 6.15 -8.11 -9.91
CA TYR A 262 5.93 -6.67 -9.81
C TYR A 262 4.64 -6.38 -9.05
N ARG A 263 4.74 -5.54 -8.01
CA ARG A 263 3.59 -4.97 -7.30
C ARG A 263 3.93 -3.57 -6.83
N LEU A 264 3.15 -2.58 -7.24
CA LEU A 264 3.42 -1.19 -6.90
C LEU A 264 3.47 -1.00 -5.38
N GLN A 265 2.48 -1.56 -4.66
CA GLN A 265 2.41 -1.51 -3.20
C GLN A 265 3.73 -1.95 -2.53
N ARG A 266 4.27 -3.11 -2.93
CA ARG A 266 5.50 -3.66 -2.33
C ARG A 266 6.70 -2.75 -2.59
N ILE A 267 6.80 -2.18 -3.78
CA ILE A 267 7.90 -1.27 -4.14
C ILE A 267 7.76 0.02 -3.32
N TYR A 268 6.53 0.50 -3.17
CA TYR A 268 6.20 1.69 -2.40
C TYR A 268 6.51 1.52 -0.90
N GLU A 269 6.13 0.39 -0.29
CA GLU A 269 6.50 -0.01 1.08
C GLU A 269 8.02 -0.12 1.26
N ASN A 270 8.72 -0.76 0.30
CA ASN A 270 10.18 -0.85 0.33
C ASN A 270 10.82 0.55 0.29
N LYS A 271 10.35 1.42 -0.62
CA LYS A 271 10.83 2.81 -0.72
C LYS A 271 10.61 3.54 0.60
N HIS A 272 9.43 3.48 1.19
CA HIS A 272 9.13 4.10 2.48
C HIS A 272 10.09 3.62 3.57
N SER A 273 10.24 2.29 3.72
CA SER A 273 11.10 1.71 4.73
C SER A 273 12.58 2.09 4.58
N LEU A 274 13.08 2.23 3.35
CA LEU A 274 14.49 2.52 3.08
C LEU A 274 14.78 4.03 3.12
N VAL A 275 13.92 4.86 2.53
CA VAL A 275 14.11 6.31 2.50
C VAL A 275 14.05 6.89 3.90
N GLU A 276 13.02 6.57 4.68
CA GLU A 276 12.87 7.14 6.03
C GLU A 276 13.95 6.64 7.00
N ARG A 277 14.31 5.35 6.92
CA ARG A 277 15.32 4.78 7.83
C ARG A 277 16.74 5.14 7.45
N TRP A 278 17.05 5.20 6.15
CA TRP A 278 18.43 5.34 5.66
C TRP A 278 18.80 6.77 5.26
N GLN A 279 17.93 7.44 4.50
CA GLN A 279 18.14 8.84 4.08
C GLN A 279 17.66 9.85 5.14
N ARG A 280 16.77 9.44 6.06
CA ARG A 280 16.10 10.32 7.05
C ARG A 280 15.31 11.46 6.39
N GLU A 281 14.80 11.22 5.18
CA GLU A 281 13.97 12.16 4.42
C GLU A 281 12.51 11.69 4.37
N LYS A 282 11.58 12.63 4.14
CA LYS A 282 10.19 12.26 3.85
C LYS A 282 10.09 11.63 2.46
N PHE A 283 9.24 10.60 2.35
CA PHE A 283 8.99 9.85 1.13
C PHE A 283 8.70 10.72 -0.12
N ALA A 284 7.92 11.79 0.05
CA ALA A 284 7.50 12.67 -1.05
C ALA A 284 8.60 13.64 -1.51
N GLU A 285 9.60 13.87 -0.67
CA GLU A 285 10.65 14.86 -0.89
C GLU A 285 11.89 14.25 -1.55
N THR A 286 12.16 12.95 -1.32
CA THR A 286 13.34 12.29 -1.90
C THR A 286 13.28 12.25 -3.43
N ARG A 287 14.39 12.66 -4.06
CA ARG A 287 14.62 12.59 -5.51
C ARG A 287 15.69 11.58 -5.92
N ASP A 288 16.19 10.82 -4.95
CA ASP A 288 17.30 9.89 -5.11
C ASP A 288 16.86 8.43 -5.05
N PHE A 289 15.55 8.15 -5.08
CA PHE A 289 15.04 6.79 -5.26
C PHE A 289 14.72 6.51 -6.73
N ILE A 290 15.46 5.61 -7.36
CA ILE A 290 15.28 5.19 -8.75
C ILE A 290 14.60 3.82 -8.79
N SER A 291 13.50 3.72 -9.54
CA SER A 291 12.88 2.43 -9.87
C SER A 291 12.31 2.43 -11.28
N PHE A 292 11.73 1.30 -11.67
CA PHE A 292 11.34 0.97 -13.03
C PHE A 292 9.93 0.39 -13.05
N THR A 293 9.23 0.59 -14.16
CA THR A 293 7.93 -0.07 -14.42
C THR A 293 8.15 -1.53 -14.82
N LYS A 294 7.10 -2.36 -14.73
CA LYS A 294 7.16 -3.73 -15.25
C LYS A 294 7.55 -3.78 -16.74
N ALA A 295 6.95 -2.93 -17.57
CA ALA A 295 7.25 -2.87 -19.00
C ALA A 295 8.73 -2.52 -19.29
N GLU A 296 9.33 -1.63 -18.50
CA GLU A 296 10.75 -1.33 -18.58
C GLU A 296 11.61 -2.56 -18.23
N MET A 297 11.28 -3.26 -17.15
CA MET A 297 12.00 -4.48 -16.75
C MET A 297 11.85 -5.61 -17.77
N ASP A 298 10.64 -5.82 -18.29
CA ASP A 298 10.39 -6.82 -19.33
C ASP A 298 11.20 -6.51 -20.60
N TYR A 299 11.33 -5.24 -20.98
CA TYR A 299 12.19 -4.81 -22.08
C TYR A 299 13.70 -5.05 -21.81
N LEU A 300 14.16 -4.80 -20.58
CA LEU A 300 15.56 -5.05 -20.19
C LEU A 300 15.94 -6.53 -20.26
N PHE A 301 15.01 -7.42 -19.92
CA PHE A 301 15.22 -8.88 -19.92
C PHE A 301 14.66 -9.61 -21.15
N GLU A 302 14.17 -8.86 -22.14
CA GLU A 302 13.61 -9.43 -23.39
C GLU A 302 12.44 -10.39 -23.16
N ARG A 303 11.64 -10.14 -22.11
CA ARG A 303 10.48 -10.96 -21.80
C ARG A 303 9.37 -10.70 -22.80
N GLN A 304 8.66 -11.77 -23.17
CA GLN A 304 7.47 -11.67 -23.99
C GLN A 304 6.36 -10.95 -23.22
N GLU A 305 5.58 -10.14 -23.94
CA GLU A 305 4.39 -9.53 -23.35
C GLU A 305 3.41 -10.64 -22.93
N PRO A 306 2.88 -10.57 -21.69
CA PRO A 306 1.90 -11.54 -21.24
C PRO A 306 0.62 -11.41 -22.08
N CYS A 307 -0.02 -12.53 -22.39
CA CYS A 307 -1.30 -12.55 -23.11
C CYS A 307 -2.42 -12.11 -22.17
N ILE A 308 -2.56 -10.80 -21.97
CA ILE A 308 -3.58 -10.17 -21.13
C ILE A 308 -4.34 -9.18 -21.99
N ASP A 309 -5.61 -9.48 -22.26
CA ASP A 309 -6.54 -8.62 -22.96
C ASP A 309 -7.43 -7.89 -21.94
N PHE A 310 -7.63 -6.59 -22.15
CA PHE A 310 -8.51 -5.77 -21.34
C PHE A 310 -9.72 -5.34 -22.17
N TYR A 311 -10.91 -5.58 -21.63
CA TYR A 311 -12.16 -5.08 -22.19
C TYR A 311 -12.78 -4.07 -21.23
N GLU A 312 -13.03 -2.86 -21.70
CA GLU A 312 -13.63 -1.77 -20.92
C GLU A 312 -15.12 -1.69 -21.27
N LEU A 313 -15.98 -2.11 -20.35
CA LEU A 313 -17.43 -2.01 -20.50
C LEU A 313 -17.90 -0.74 -19.78
N GLY A 314 -18.33 0.29 -20.51
CA GLY A 314 -18.71 1.58 -19.94
C GLY A 314 -19.68 2.36 -20.83
N CYS A 315 -20.30 3.40 -20.27
CA CYS A 315 -21.19 4.31 -21.00
C CYS A 315 -20.43 5.55 -21.49
N GLU A 316 -20.77 6.09 -22.65
CA GLU A 316 -20.24 7.38 -23.10
C GLU A 316 -20.71 8.52 -22.18
N ILE A 317 -19.82 9.45 -21.83
CA ILE A 317 -20.05 10.53 -20.84
C ILE A 317 -21.28 11.41 -21.18
N ASN A 318 -21.66 11.47 -22.46
CA ASN A 318 -22.78 12.28 -22.95
C ASN A 318 -24.05 11.48 -23.28
N ALA A 319 -24.06 10.17 -23.05
CA ALA A 319 -25.21 9.32 -23.32
C ALA A 319 -26.26 9.41 -22.20
N GLU A 320 -27.52 9.17 -22.55
CA GLU A 320 -28.63 9.03 -21.59
C GLU A 320 -28.31 7.96 -20.52
N GLU A 321 -27.63 6.90 -20.95
CA GLU A 321 -27.06 5.82 -20.14
C GLU A 321 -26.18 6.31 -18.99
N TYR A 322 -25.40 7.37 -19.21
CA TYR A 322 -24.55 7.95 -18.16
C TYR A 322 -25.39 8.65 -17.09
N GLN A 323 -26.51 9.28 -17.45
CA GLN A 323 -27.43 9.90 -16.48
C GLN A 323 -28.17 8.85 -15.66
N ILE A 324 -28.61 7.77 -16.30
CA ILE A 324 -29.29 6.65 -15.65
C ILE A 324 -28.34 6.00 -14.63
N LYS A 325 -27.10 5.72 -15.06
CA LYS A 325 -26.04 5.21 -14.18
C LYS A 325 -25.80 6.13 -12.98
N ASN A 326 -25.61 7.43 -13.19
CA ASN A 326 -25.36 8.37 -12.09
C ASN A 326 -26.52 8.42 -11.09
N THR A 327 -27.75 8.30 -11.59
CA THR A 327 -28.95 8.26 -10.75
C THR A 327 -28.98 6.95 -9.94
N PHE A 328 -28.67 5.81 -10.57
CA PHE A 328 -28.54 4.53 -9.87
C PHE A 328 -27.45 4.54 -8.81
N ASP A 329 -26.27 5.07 -9.12
CA ASP A 329 -25.15 5.21 -8.17
C ASP A 329 -25.57 6.00 -6.93
N PHE A 330 -26.32 7.09 -7.12
CA PHE A 330 -26.87 7.88 -6.02
C PHE A 330 -27.87 7.11 -5.17
N MET A 331 -28.69 6.23 -5.77
CA MET A 331 -29.66 5.40 -5.04
C MET A 331 -29.00 4.35 -4.14
N ILE A 332 -27.84 3.82 -4.55
CA ILE A 332 -27.15 2.73 -3.83
C ILE A 332 -25.97 3.18 -2.95
N GLN A 333 -25.56 4.45 -3.01
CA GLN A 333 -24.37 4.98 -2.33
C GLN A 333 -24.37 4.81 -0.80
N ASP A 334 -25.55 4.80 -0.18
CA ASP A 334 -25.70 4.73 1.29
C ASP A 334 -26.29 3.38 1.75
N ILE A 335 -26.26 2.36 0.89
CA ILE A 335 -26.73 1.01 1.23
C ILE A 335 -25.64 0.26 2.01
N ALA A 336 -26.04 -0.39 3.10
CA ALA A 336 -25.15 -1.28 3.84
C ALA A 336 -24.57 -2.36 2.91
N HIS A 337 -23.25 -2.55 2.94
CA HIS A 337 -22.53 -3.48 2.08
C HIS A 337 -22.61 -3.18 0.56
N GLU A 338 -22.70 -1.91 0.16
CA GLU A 338 -22.70 -1.47 -1.26
C GLU A 338 -21.63 -2.17 -2.12
N VAL A 339 -20.42 -2.36 -1.59
CA VAL A 339 -19.31 -3.04 -2.29
C VAL A 339 -19.69 -4.47 -2.69
N LYS A 340 -20.35 -5.21 -1.78
CA LYS A 340 -20.81 -6.59 -2.05
C LYS A 340 -21.87 -6.59 -3.13
N LEU A 341 -22.85 -5.70 -2.98
CA LEU A 341 -23.96 -5.55 -3.90
C LEU A 341 -23.48 -5.22 -5.31
N ARG A 342 -22.53 -4.29 -5.47
CA ARG A 342 -21.93 -3.95 -6.77
C ARG A 342 -21.16 -5.12 -7.38
N ASN A 343 -20.41 -5.86 -6.57
CA ASN A 343 -19.70 -7.06 -7.03
C ASN A 343 -20.65 -8.15 -7.53
N GLU A 344 -21.78 -8.35 -6.86
CA GLU A 344 -22.81 -9.31 -7.26
C GLU A 344 -23.54 -8.83 -8.52
N LEU A 345 -23.86 -7.53 -8.60
CA LEU A 345 -24.47 -6.89 -9.77
C LEU A 345 -23.60 -7.02 -11.02
N ALA A 346 -22.29 -6.89 -10.88
CA ALA A 346 -21.34 -7.01 -11.99
C ALA A 346 -21.33 -8.41 -12.64
N ILE A 347 -21.92 -9.42 -12.00
CA ILE A 347 -22.00 -10.80 -12.50
C ILE A 347 -23.44 -11.28 -12.76
N CYS A 348 -24.41 -10.38 -12.77
CA CYS A 348 -25.80 -10.71 -13.07
C CYS A 348 -26.06 -10.84 -14.58
N PHE A 349 -25.58 -11.94 -15.19
CA PHE A 349 -25.72 -12.19 -16.64
C PHE A 349 -27.07 -12.82 -17.05
N THR A 350 -27.84 -13.35 -16.11
CA THR A 350 -29.11 -14.04 -16.39
C THR A 350 -30.31 -13.27 -15.81
N ASP A 351 -31.49 -13.42 -16.42
CA ASP A 351 -32.74 -12.85 -15.90
C ASP A 351 -32.97 -13.24 -14.43
N GLN A 352 -32.64 -14.49 -14.08
CA GLN A 352 -32.78 -15.04 -12.73
C GLN A 352 -31.83 -14.36 -11.72
N SER A 353 -30.63 -13.98 -12.14
CA SER A 353 -29.71 -13.20 -11.31
C SER A 353 -30.15 -11.74 -11.17
N LEU A 354 -30.73 -11.16 -12.22
CA LEU A 354 -31.24 -9.79 -12.21
C LEU A 354 -32.48 -9.65 -11.31
N SER A 355 -33.42 -10.60 -11.37
CA SER A 355 -34.58 -10.60 -10.48
C SER A 355 -34.18 -10.70 -9.01
N LYS A 356 -33.21 -11.58 -8.70
CA LYS A 356 -32.73 -11.73 -7.32
C LYS A 356 -32.05 -10.46 -6.80
N ILE A 357 -31.17 -9.85 -7.59
CA ILE A 357 -30.48 -8.64 -7.14
C ILE A 357 -31.43 -7.45 -7.02
N LYS A 358 -32.46 -7.37 -7.87
CA LYS A 358 -33.55 -6.40 -7.72
C LYS A 358 -34.22 -6.54 -6.36
N GLU A 359 -34.63 -7.75 -5.98
CA GLU A 359 -35.23 -8.00 -4.67
C GLU A 359 -34.28 -7.61 -3.53
N GLU A 360 -32.99 -7.96 -3.63
CA GLU A 360 -31.98 -7.58 -2.64
C GLU A 360 -31.82 -6.06 -2.51
N ILE A 361 -31.80 -5.30 -3.62
CA ILE A 361 -31.75 -3.83 -3.63
C ILE A 361 -32.98 -3.23 -2.94
N LEU A 362 -34.18 -3.69 -3.30
CA LEU A 362 -35.44 -3.19 -2.74
C LEU A 362 -35.58 -3.53 -1.25
N ASN A 363 -35.08 -4.68 -0.82
CA ASN A 363 -35.07 -5.07 0.59
C ASN A 363 -34.08 -4.25 1.42
N LEU A 364 -32.90 -3.95 0.87
CA LEU A 364 -31.87 -3.16 1.54
C LEU A 364 -32.22 -1.67 1.59
N ASN A 365 -33.00 -1.18 0.62
CA ASN A 365 -33.48 0.19 0.60
C ASN A 365 -34.88 0.26 -0.03
N SER A 366 -35.91 0.15 0.81
CA SER A 366 -37.32 0.24 0.42
C SER A 366 -37.73 1.63 -0.11
N GLU A 367 -36.82 2.60 -0.10
CA GLU A 367 -37.02 3.94 -0.66
C GLU A 367 -36.50 4.06 -2.10
N VAL A 368 -35.84 3.02 -2.65
CA VAL A 368 -35.35 2.99 -4.03
C VAL A 368 -36.53 2.96 -5.01
N ASN A 369 -36.43 3.73 -6.08
CA ASN A 369 -37.42 3.72 -7.14
C ASN A 369 -37.29 2.42 -7.97
N GLU A 370 -38.33 1.59 -7.91
CA GLU A 370 -38.37 0.29 -8.58
C GLU A 370 -38.29 0.41 -10.11
N GLU A 371 -39.01 1.36 -10.72
CA GLU A 371 -39.01 1.57 -12.17
C GLU A 371 -37.63 1.97 -12.69
N TYR A 372 -36.93 2.86 -11.97
CA TYR A 372 -35.56 3.24 -12.32
C TYR A 372 -34.57 2.09 -12.14
N THR A 373 -34.77 1.26 -11.11
CA THR A 373 -33.95 0.07 -10.88
C THR A 373 -34.12 -0.92 -12.02
N ASP A 374 -35.36 -1.18 -12.44
CA ASP A 374 -35.67 -2.04 -13.59
C ASP A 374 -35.01 -1.54 -14.87
N TYR A 375 -35.09 -0.24 -15.12
CA TYR A 375 -34.51 0.36 -16.31
C TYR A 375 -32.98 0.23 -16.34
N PHE A 376 -32.31 0.46 -15.22
CA PHE A 376 -30.86 0.28 -15.12
C PHE A 376 -30.43 -1.20 -15.24
N LEU A 377 -31.18 -2.13 -14.63
CA LEU A 377 -30.90 -3.56 -14.74
C LEU A 377 -31.09 -4.06 -16.18
N GLN A 378 -32.09 -3.55 -16.90
CA GLN A 378 -32.28 -3.85 -18.32
C GLN A 378 -31.15 -3.29 -19.18
N LEU A 379 -30.67 -2.09 -18.89
CA LEU A 379 -29.51 -1.50 -19.57
C LEU A 379 -28.29 -2.42 -19.44
N ILE A 380 -27.94 -2.83 -18.21
CA ILE A 380 -26.83 -3.76 -17.97
C ILE A 380 -27.04 -5.09 -18.72
N HIS A 381 -28.25 -5.64 -18.65
CA HIS A 381 -28.55 -6.92 -19.30
C HIS A 381 -28.36 -6.86 -20.81
N ASN A 382 -28.83 -5.77 -21.43
CA ASN A 382 -28.69 -5.56 -22.87
C ASN A 382 -27.22 -5.49 -23.25
N GLU A 383 -26.42 -4.68 -22.55
CA GLU A 383 -24.97 -4.56 -22.77
C GLU A 383 -24.25 -5.92 -22.69
N TYR A 384 -24.57 -6.72 -21.68
CA TYR A 384 -23.96 -8.05 -21.55
C TYR A 384 -24.35 -8.99 -22.70
N LYS A 385 -25.59 -8.88 -23.18
CA LYS A 385 -26.14 -9.73 -24.25
C LYS A 385 -25.63 -9.33 -25.63
N THR A 386 -25.54 -8.03 -25.92
CA THR A 386 -25.15 -7.50 -27.23
C THR A 386 -23.64 -7.47 -27.42
N GLU A 387 -22.88 -7.04 -26.39
CA GLU A 387 -21.44 -6.87 -26.52
C GLU A 387 -20.65 -8.04 -25.91
N LEU A 388 -20.82 -8.30 -24.61
CA LEU A 388 -19.93 -9.22 -23.89
C LEU A 388 -20.10 -10.67 -24.33
N THR A 389 -21.30 -11.09 -24.72
CA THR A 389 -21.57 -12.49 -25.06
C THR A 389 -20.72 -12.95 -26.24
N GLU A 390 -20.62 -12.15 -27.29
CA GLU A 390 -19.82 -12.47 -28.48
C GLU A 390 -18.32 -12.49 -28.16
N ILE A 391 -17.85 -11.51 -27.39
CA ILE A 391 -16.45 -11.41 -26.97
C ILE A 391 -16.04 -12.62 -26.12
N LEU A 392 -16.86 -12.97 -25.13
CA LEU A 392 -16.65 -14.13 -24.28
C LEU A 392 -16.67 -15.42 -25.09
N TYR A 393 -17.63 -15.59 -26.01
CA TYR A 393 -17.69 -16.77 -26.87
C TYR A 393 -16.42 -16.92 -27.73
N ASN A 394 -16.01 -15.83 -28.39
CA ASN A 394 -14.85 -15.78 -29.26
C ASN A 394 -13.53 -15.96 -28.50
N TRP A 395 -13.44 -15.51 -27.24
CA TRP A 395 -12.25 -15.71 -26.42
C TRP A 395 -12.21 -17.10 -25.80
N ILE A 396 -13.33 -17.66 -25.31
CA ILE A 396 -13.39 -18.97 -24.65
C ILE A 396 -13.11 -20.11 -25.64
N LYS A 397 -13.79 -20.17 -26.79
CA LYS A 397 -13.64 -21.21 -27.84
C LYS A 397 -13.62 -22.66 -27.29
N PHE A 398 -14.60 -23.08 -26.50
CA PHE A 398 -14.69 -24.46 -25.99
C PHE A 398 -13.54 -24.93 -25.07
N HIS A 399 -12.84 -23.99 -24.44
CA HIS A 399 -11.82 -24.29 -23.43
C HIS A 399 -12.42 -24.37 -22.03
N GLU A 400 -11.69 -25.04 -21.14
CA GLU A 400 -11.90 -24.95 -19.70
C GLU A 400 -11.43 -23.57 -19.22
N ILE A 401 -12.23 -22.92 -18.38
CA ILE A 401 -11.93 -21.56 -17.91
C ILE A 401 -11.90 -21.46 -16.39
N ALA A 402 -10.92 -20.71 -15.92
CA ALA A 402 -10.89 -20.18 -14.55
C ALA A 402 -11.58 -18.82 -14.52
N VAL A 403 -12.54 -18.63 -13.63
CA VAL A 403 -13.18 -17.33 -13.39
C VAL A 403 -12.73 -16.81 -12.04
N VAL A 404 -12.10 -15.64 -12.04
CA VAL A 404 -11.60 -15.00 -10.83
C VAL A 404 -12.57 -13.93 -10.36
N LEU A 405 -13.08 -14.12 -9.15
CA LEU A 405 -14.07 -13.26 -8.49
C LEU A 405 -13.58 -12.86 -7.09
N ASP A 406 -14.32 -11.97 -6.45
CA ASP A 406 -14.15 -11.75 -5.02
C ASP A 406 -14.58 -12.99 -4.19
N TYR A 407 -13.99 -13.16 -3.01
CA TYR A 407 -14.27 -14.28 -2.12
C TYR A 407 -15.69 -14.25 -1.53
N ASN A 408 -16.31 -13.06 -1.41
CA ASN A 408 -17.60 -12.85 -0.75
C ASN A 408 -18.84 -12.99 -1.66
N ILE A 409 -18.66 -13.28 -2.94
CA ILE A 409 -19.78 -13.47 -3.88
C ILE A 409 -20.63 -14.69 -3.48
N ASP A 410 -21.95 -14.50 -3.37
CA ASP A 410 -22.91 -15.57 -3.06
C ASP A 410 -22.86 -16.72 -4.08
N VAL A 411 -23.02 -17.95 -3.59
CA VAL A 411 -22.97 -19.18 -4.38
C VAL A 411 -24.05 -19.20 -5.47
N TYR A 412 -25.20 -18.57 -5.24
CA TYR A 412 -26.27 -18.42 -6.23
C TYR A 412 -25.78 -17.69 -7.48
N TYR A 413 -25.15 -16.52 -7.32
CA TYR A 413 -24.66 -15.73 -8.46
C TYR A 413 -23.54 -16.47 -9.21
N LYS A 414 -22.66 -17.19 -8.50
CA LYS A 414 -21.64 -18.07 -9.12
C LYS A 414 -22.27 -19.17 -9.98
N LYS A 415 -23.35 -19.81 -9.50
CA LYS A 415 -24.06 -20.85 -10.26
C LYS A 415 -24.69 -20.27 -11.53
N GLN A 416 -25.31 -19.10 -11.44
CA GLN A 416 -25.91 -18.41 -12.59
C GLN A 416 -24.86 -18.01 -13.64
N LEU A 417 -23.74 -17.43 -13.21
CA LEU A 417 -22.63 -17.11 -14.08
C LEU A 417 -22.05 -18.35 -14.76
N LYS A 418 -21.85 -19.44 -14.02
CA LYS A 418 -21.37 -20.72 -14.59
C LYS A 418 -22.32 -21.23 -15.68
N PHE A 419 -23.63 -21.22 -15.40
CA PHE A 419 -24.63 -21.63 -16.38
C PHE A 419 -24.58 -20.78 -17.65
N PHE A 420 -24.48 -19.46 -17.52
CA PHE A 420 -24.36 -18.54 -18.64
C PHE A 420 -23.10 -18.83 -19.49
N LEU A 421 -21.93 -18.93 -18.86
CA LEU A 421 -20.67 -19.17 -19.56
C LEU A 421 -20.65 -20.51 -20.31
N GLN A 422 -21.25 -21.56 -19.74
CA GLN A 422 -21.34 -22.87 -20.40
C GLN A 422 -22.38 -22.89 -21.53
N SER A 423 -23.57 -22.32 -21.29
CA SER A 423 -24.69 -22.42 -22.23
C SER A 423 -24.67 -21.38 -23.36
N LYS A 424 -24.11 -20.19 -23.12
CA LYS A 424 -24.12 -19.06 -24.07
C LYS A 424 -22.73 -18.71 -24.61
N CYS A 425 -21.68 -18.88 -23.80
CA CYS A 425 -20.31 -18.53 -24.18
C CYS A 425 -19.42 -19.73 -24.53
N GLY A 426 -19.97 -20.95 -24.50
CA GLY A 426 -19.29 -22.16 -24.97
C GLY A 426 -18.14 -22.65 -24.08
N ALA A 427 -18.14 -22.36 -22.77
CA ALA A 427 -17.16 -22.94 -21.85
C ALA A 427 -17.41 -24.44 -21.64
N SER A 428 -16.37 -25.28 -21.76
CA SER A 428 -16.49 -26.73 -21.50
C SER A 428 -16.61 -27.01 -20.00
N SER A 429 -15.79 -26.34 -19.19
CA SER A 429 -15.89 -26.35 -17.74
C SER A 429 -15.55 -24.96 -17.17
N VAL A 430 -16.11 -24.66 -15.99
CA VAL A 430 -15.95 -23.38 -15.30
C VAL A 430 -15.61 -23.65 -13.83
N ASN A 431 -14.44 -23.16 -13.43
CA ASN A 431 -13.92 -23.23 -12.07
C ASN A 431 -13.74 -21.82 -11.49
N PHE A 432 -14.10 -21.63 -10.22
CA PHE A 432 -14.05 -20.33 -9.57
C PHE A 432 -12.84 -20.21 -8.67
N TYR A 433 -12.13 -19.09 -8.81
CA TYR A 433 -10.95 -18.74 -8.06
C TYR A 433 -11.09 -17.33 -7.47
N THR A 434 -10.17 -16.97 -6.58
CA THR A 434 -10.08 -15.63 -6.02
C THR A 434 -8.76 -14.97 -6.42
N PHE A 435 -8.64 -13.65 -6.22
CA PHE A 435 -7.37 -12.94 -6.44
C PHE A 435 -6.20 -13.50 -5.61
N LYS A 436 -6.46 -14.23 -4.51
CA LYS A 436 -5.41 -14.94 -3.76
C LYS A 436 -4.73 -16.01 -4.62
N ASN A 437 -5.46 -16.67 -5.52
CA ASN A 437 -4.93 -17.72 -6.40
C ASN A 437 -4.03 -17.16 -7.52
N PHE A 438 -4.19 -15.89 -7.88
CA PHE A 438 -3.24 -15.16 -8.76
C PHE A 438 -1.94 -14.76 -8.06
N LYS A 439 -1.86 -14.83 -6.73
CA LYS A 439 -0.62 -14.47 -6.03
C LYS A 439 0.44 -15.50 -6.40
N ALA A 440 1.51 -15.03 -7.03
CA ALA A 440 2.62 -15.93 -7.33
C ALA A 440 3.26 -16.42 -6.03
N HIS A 441 3.47 -17.72 -5.95
CA HIS A 441 4.27 -18.39 -4.94
C HIS A 441 5.51 -18.96 -5.62
N LYS A 442 6.56 -19.19 -4.84
CA LYS A 442 7.81 -19.75 -5.35
C LYS A 442 7.72 -21.27 -5.27
N ASP A 443 7.91 -21.93 -6.39
CA ASP A 443 8.07 -23.39 -6.49
C ASP A 443 9.43 -23.67 -7.13
N GLY A 444 10.36 -24.20 -6.33
CA GLY A 444 11.78 -24.29 -6.70
C GLY A 444 12.37 -22.91 -7.04
N LEU A 445 12.81 -22.72 -8.29
CA LEU A 445 13.37 -21.46 -8.79
C LEU A 445 12.37 -20.61 -9.58
N VAL A 446 11.14 -21.09 -9.76
CA VAL A 446 10.13 -20.45 -10.62
C VAL A 446 9.02 -19.86 -9.76
N PHE A 447 8.47 -18.72 -10.20
CA PHE A 447 7.24 -18.18 -9.63
C PHE A 447 6.05 -18.73 -10.43
N LEU A 448 5.05 -19.28 -9.73
CA LEU A 448 3.83 -19.82 -10.33
C LEU A 448 2.61 -19.25 -9.60
N ASN A 449 1.49 -19.10 -10.30
CA ASN A 449 0.18 -18.91 -9.69
C ASN A 449 -0.54 -20.25 -9.49
N SER A 450 -1.59 -20.25 -8.66
CA SER A 450 -2.31 -21.47 -8.27
C SER A 450 -3.48 -21.83 -9.20
N ILE A 451 -3.60 -21.17 -10.35
CA ILE A 451 -4.66 -21.43 -11.34
C ILE A 451 -4.11 -22.41 -12.38
N HIS A 452 -4.86 -23.47 -12.67
CA HIS A 452 -4.40 -24.57 -13.52
C HIS A 452 -4.83 -24.41 -14.98
N GLU A 453 -5.93 -23.71 -15.22
CA GLU A 453 -6.51 -23.48 -16.53
C GLU A 453 -5.65 -22.52 -17.36
N GLN A 454 -5.64 -22.73 -18.68
CA GLN A 454 -4.93 -21.86 -19.62
C GLN A 454 -5.68 -20.56 -19.89
N LYS A 455 -7.00 -20.55 -19.80
CA LYS A 455 -7.84 -19.38 -20.01
C LYS A 455 -8.41 -18.89 -18.70
N ILE A 456 -8.06 -17.66 -18.32
CA ILE A 456 -8.49 -17.05 -17.07
C ILE A 456 -9.32 -15.80 -17.36
N LEU A 457 -10.60 -15.85 -17.00
CA LEU A 457 -11.51 -14.71 -17.05
C LEU A 457 -11.44 -13.97 -15.72
N VAL A 458 -11.08 -12.69 -15.77
CA VAL A 458 -11.06 -11.82 -14.59
C VAL A 458 -12.16 -10.79 -14.72
N LEU A 459 -13.13 -10.86 -13.82
CA LEU A 459 -14.15 -9.82 -13.72
C LEU A 459 -13.67 -8.81 -12.69
N SER A 460 -13.58 -7.54 -13.09
CA SER A 460 -13.27 -6.46 -12.16
C SER A 460 -14.30 -6.46 -11.02
N MET A 461 -13.87 -6.11 -9.82
CA MET A 461 -14.71 -6.08 -8.61
C MET A 461 -14.47 -4.75 -7.87
N LEU A 462 -14.87 -4.68 -6.61
CA LEU A 462 -14.46 -3.72 -5.59
C LEU A 462 -14.04 -4.55 -4.38
N ASN A 463 -12.91 -4.26 -3.75
CA ASN A 463 -12.42 -5.09 -2.66
C ASN A 463 -13.07 -4.73 -1.31
N HIS A 464 -13.29 -5.73 -0.46
CA HIS A 464 -13.93 -5.62 0.84
C HIS A 464 -12.99 -5.22 2.01
N CYS A 465 -11.75 -4.79 1.76
CA CYS A 465 -10.76 -4.58 2.82
C CYS A 465 -10.06 -3.22 2.68
N THR A 466 -10.47 -2.21 3.46
CA THR A 466 -9.88 -0.85 3.41
C THR A 466 -9.29 -0.36 4.74
N GLY A 467 -8.94 -1.25 5.67
CA GLY A 467 -8.30 -0.89 6.95
C GLY A 467 -6.83 -0.43 6.91
N ARG A 468 -6.23 -0.31 5.72
CA ARG A 468 -4.89 0.27 5.55
C ARG A 468 -4.93 1.16 4.32
N SER A 469 -4.36 2.35 4.43
CA SER A 469 -4.08 3.31 3.33
C SER A 469 -3.27 2.73 2.14
N TRP A 470 -2.96 1.43 2.17
CA TRP A 470 -2.04 0.69 1.31
C TRP A 470 -2.65 -0.63 0.79
N ALA A 471 -3.79 -1.09 1.32
CA ALA A 471 -4.49 -2.28 0.86
C ALA A 471 -5.27 -2.04 -0.45
N ILE A 472 -5.30 -0.81 -0.95
CA ILE A 472 -6.22 -0.32 -1.98
C ILE A 472 -5.50 -0.06 -3.33
N TYR A 473 -5.03 -1.11 -4.00
CA TYR A 473 -4.98 -1.19 -5.47
C TYR A 473 -5.71 -2.40 -6.09
N PRO A 474 -6.50 -3.24 -5.38
CA PRO A 474 -6.87 -4.53 -5.90
C PRO A 474 -8.19 -4.41 -6.63
N ASN A 475 -8.15 -3.84 -7.83
CA ASN A 475 -8.52 -4.54 -9.04
C ASN A 475 -7.52 -4.12 -10.10
N SER A 476 -6.81 -5.11 -10.64
CA SER A 476 -6.16 -5.11 -11.96
C SER A 476 -5.13 -4.06 -12.36
N PHE A 477 -4.81 -3.05 -11.55
CA PHE A 477 -3.80 -2.08 -12.00
C PHE A 477 -2.36 -2.64 -11.98
N ASP A 478 -2.05 -3.50 -11.00
CA ASP A 478 -0.83 -4.31 -11.05
C ASP A 478 -1.06 -5.56 -11.93
N GLN A 479 -0.16 -5.79 -12.89
CA GLN A 479 -0.27 -6.92 -13.82
C GLN A 479 -0.14 -8.28 -13.13
N TYR A 480 -0.94 -9.25 -13.59
CA TYR A 480 -0.92 -10.63 -13.09
C TYR A 480 0.39 -11.34 -13.39
N HIS A 481 0.77 -12.27 -12.51
CA HIS A 481 1.80 -13.25 -12.82
C HIS A 481 1.14 -14.45 -13.49
N LEU A 482 1.47 -14.71 -14.75
CA LEU A 482 0.91 -15.81 -15.53
C LEU A 482 1.88 -16.99 -15.58
N ASN A 483 1.33 -18.19 -15.44
CA ASN A 483 2.06 -19.42 -15.73
C ASN A 483 2.26 -19.52 -17.26
N PRO A 484 3.29 -20.26 -17.72
CA PRO A 484 3.55 -20.43 -19.15
C PRO A 484 2.31 -20.93 -19.90
N GLY A 485 1.97 -20.26 -21.01
CA GLY A 485 0.82 -20.62 -21.87
C GLY A 485 -0.54 -20.13 -21.38
N GLN A 486 -0.61 -19.42 -20.24
CA GLN A 486 -1.87 -18.80 -19.80
C GLN A 486 -2.19 -17.52 -20.58
N SER A 487 -3.49 -17.32 -20.82
CA SER A 487 -4.08 -16.10 -21.35
C SER A 487 -5.15 -15.57 -20.40
N VAL A 488 -5.19 -14.27 -20.21
CA VAL A 488 -6.19 -13.58 -19.38
C VAL A 488 -7.05 -12.69 -20.26
N LEU A 489 -8.37 -12.76 -20.05
CA LEU A 489 -9.29 -11.69 -20.46
C LEU A 489 -9.81 -11.03 -19.19
N GLN A 490 -9.61 -9.72 -19.08
CA GLN A 490 -10.11 -8.93 -17.97
C GLN A 490 -11.23 -8.00 -18.43
N ILE A 491 -12.38 -8.08 -17.78
CA ILE A 491 -13.52 -7.20 -18.04
C ILE A 491 -13.60 -6.14 -16.94
N ASN A 492 -13.38 -4.89 -17.34
CA ASN A 492 -13.52 -3.70 -16.50
C ASN A 492 -14.92 -3.13 -16.65
N ASN A 493 -15.81 -3.47 -15.72
CA ASN A 493 -17.20 -3.04 -15.74
C ASN A 493 -17.38 -1.63 -15.14
N LYS A 494 -17.07 -0.60 -15.92
CA LYS A 494 -17.25 0.80 -15.56
C LYS A 494 -18.71 1.19 -15.36
N ILE A 495 -19.65 0.52 -16.03
CA ILE A 495 -21.10 0.75 -15.84
C ILE A 495 -21.47 0.54 -14.36
N VAL A 496 -20.95 -0.53 -13.75
CA VAL A 496 -21.25 -0.87 -12.34
C VAL A 496 -20.29 -0.22 -11.34
N PHE A 497 -19.04 0.05 -11.72
CA PHE A 497 -18.01 0.44 -10.75
C PHE A 497 -17.54 1.90 -10.80
N ASP A 498 -17.82 2.67 -11.85
CA ASP A 498 -17.49 4.10 -11.83
C ASP A 498 -18.45 4.86 -10.90
N PRO A 499 -18.00 5.92 -10.20
CA PRO A 499 -16.69 6.57 -10.31
C PRO A 499 -15.57 5.93 -9.47
N ARG A 500 -15.84 4.87 -8.70
CA ARG A 500 -14.85 4.24 -7.80
C ARG A 500 -13.64 3.69 -8.59
N TYR A 501 -13.89 2.98 -9.69
CA TYR A 501 -12.82 2.46 -10.56
C TYR A 501 -11.93 3.58 -11.11
N SER A 502 -12.53 4.66 -11.61
CA SER A 502 -11.80 5.85 -12.08
C SER A 502 -10.95 6.51 -10.99
N TRP A 503 -11.43 6.61 -9.75
CA TRP A 503 -10.65 7.10 -8.62
C TRP A 503 -9.45 6.21 -8.30
N TYR A 504 -9.63 4.89 -8.24
CA TYR A 504 -8.52 3.96 -8.01
C TYR A 504 -7.48 4.01 -9.12
N SER A 505 -7.91 4.12 -10.38
CA SER A 505 -7.01 4.28 -11.53
C SER A 505 -6.19 5.58 -11.43
N TYR A 506 -6.84 6.68 -11.07
CA TYR A 506 -6.17 7.96 -10.83
C TYR A 506 -5.12 7.85 -9.71
N ARG A 507 -5.49 7.28 -8.55
CA ARG A 507 -4.59 7.09 -7.40
C ARG A 507 -3.41 6.19 -7.72
N TYR A 508 -3.64 5.09 -8.44
CA TYR A 508 -2.57 4.19 -8.89
C TYR A 508 -1.55 4.93 -9.78
N LYS A 509 -2.02 5.70 -10.77
CA LYS A 509 -1.15 6.48 -11.65
C LYS A 509 -0.43 7.62 -10.91
N GLU A 510 -1.09 8.26 -9.95
CA GLU A 510 -0.49 9.27 -9.06
C GLU A 510 0.67 8.68 -8.26
N GLN A 511 0.48 7.51 -7.65
CA GLN A 511 1.54 6.84 -6.90
C GLN A 511 2.66 6.30 -7.77
N LEU A 512 2.34 5.71 -8.92
CA LEU A 512 3.36 5.27 -9.87
C LEU A 512 4.20 6.47 -10.33
N ARG A 513 3.58 7.63 -10.55
CA ARG A 513 4.28 8.87 -10.89
C ARG A 513 5.21 9.32 -9.77
N LEU A 514 4.76 9.28 -8.51
CA LEU A 514 5.59 9.60 -7.33
C LEU A 514 6.75 8.62 -7.15
N LEU A 515 6.53 7.33 -7.43
CA LEU A 515 7.55 6.30 -7.36
C LEU A 515 8.67 6.54 -8.38
N LEU A 516 8.31 6.94 -9.61
CA LEU A 516 9.26 7.14 -10.71
C LEU A 516 9.86 8.56 -10.77
N ASN A 517 9.71 9.35 -9.70
CA ASN A 517 10.02 10.78 -9.68
C ASN A 517 11.47 11.14 -9.26
N SER A 518 12.47 10.42 -9.77
CA SER A 518 13.89 10.70 -9.45
C SER A 518 14.53 11.72 -10.37
N ASN A 519 15.57 12.41 -9.87
CA ASN A 519 16.33 13.39 -10.67
C ASN A 519 16.93 12.77 -11.92
N TYR A 520 17.49 11.55 -11.81
CA TYR A 520 17.97 10.78 -12.94
C TYR A 520 16.88 10.58 -14.01
N ARG A 521 15.69 10.13 -13.58
CA ARG A 521 14.58 9.86 -14.52
C ARG A 521 14.06 11.14 -15.15
N VAL A 522 13.91 12.22 -14.39
CA VAL A 522 13.48 13.54 -14.92
C VAL A 522 14.44 14.01 -16.01
N ARG A 523 15.75 13.86 -15.81
CA ARG A 523 16.78 14.34 -16.74
C ARG A 523 16.93 13.49 -18.00
N TYR A 524 16.99 12.16 -17.86
CA TYR A 524 17.33 11.26 -18.98
C TYR A 524 16.14 10.53 -19.59
N VAL A 525 15.19 10.10 -18.76
CA VAL A 525 14.03 9.32 -19.23
C VAL A 525 12.86 10.25 -19.58
N LYS A 526 12.73 11.37 -18.85
CA LYS A 526 11.53 12.22 -18.76
C LYS A 526 10.33 11.44 -18.20
N ASN A 527 9.57 12.06 -17.29
CA ASN A 527 8.43 11.39 -16.67
C ASN A 527 7.23 11.39 -17.63
N GLY A 528 7.03 10.29 -18.35
CA GLY A 528 5.96 10.14 -19.35
C GLY A 528 4.61 9.67 -18.78
N ILE A 529 4.46 9.57 -17.45
CA ILE A 529 3.18 9.16 -16.86
C ILE A 529 2.20 10.33 -16.93
N GLN A 530 1.28 10.26 -17.89
CA GLN A 530 0.10 11.12 -17.92
C GLN A 530 -0.90 10.64 -16.88
N LEU A 531 -1.28 11.53 -15.97
CA LEU A 531 -2.37 11.29 -15.05
C LEU A 531 -3.68 11.31 -15.86
N PRO A 532 -4.62 10.39 -15.58
CA PRO A 532 -5.95 10.47 -16.17
C PRO A 532 -6.65 11.71 -15.62
N ASP A 533 -7.71 12.14 -16.29
CA ASP A 533 -8.53 13.24 -15.78
C ASP A 533 -9.01 12.92 -14.36
N LYS A 534 -8.82 13.89 -13.46
CA LYS A 534 -9.23 13.71 -12.07
C LYS A 534 -10.75 13.57 -12.04
N PRO A 535 -11.30 12.46 -11.53
CA PRO A 535 -12.75 12.25 -11.54
C PRO A 535 -13.48 13.39 -10.82
N ILE A 536 -14.51 13.96 -11.46
CA ILE A 536 -15.32 15.06 -10.92
C ILE A 536 -16.56 14.47 -10.22
N LYS A 537 -16.70 14.79 -8.93
CA LYS A 537 -17.71 14.34 -7.94
C LYS A 537 -19.02 13.71 -8.47
N ILE A 538 -19.18 12.42 -8.18
CA ILE A 538 -20.37 11.85 -7.51
C ILE A 538 -19.80 10.97 -6.39
N GLY A 539 -20.23 11.22 -5.14
CA GLY A 539 -19.75 10.50 -3.95
C GLY A 539 -18.54 11.14 -3.24
N ILE A 540 -18.57 11.08 -1.92
CA ILE A 540 -17.41 11.35 -1.05
C ILE A 540 -16.34 10.31 -1.42
N GLU A 541 -15.05 10.67 -1.36
CA GLU A 541 -13.96 9.69 -1.41
C GLU A 541 -14.31 8.50 -0.50
N PRO A 542 -14.22 7.23 -0.96
CA PRO A 542 -14.60 6.08 -0.13
C PRO A 542 -13.90 6.20 1.22
N LYS A 543 -14.66 6.34 2.31
CA LYS A 543 -14.08 6.44 3.65
C LYS A 543 -13.37 5.13 3.98
N GLU A 544 -12.20 5.23 4.59
CA GLU A 544 -11.34 4.08 4.92
C GLU A 544 -12.03 3.07 5.86
N ASP A 545 -13.08 3.49 6.58
CA ASP A 545 -13.52 2.83 7.82
C ASP A 545 -14.81 1.97 7.74
N GLU A 546 -15.65 2.06 6.70
CA GLU A 546 -16.97 1.37 6.72
C GLU A 546 -16.88 -0.16 6.51
N ASP A 547 -15.79 -0.68 5.95
CA ASP A 547 -15.61 -2.11 5.65
C ASP A 547 -14.77 -2.88 6.70
N GLU A 548 -14.14 -2.21 7.68
CA GLU A 548 -13.40 -2.89 8.76
C GLU A 548 -14.32 -3.68 9.71
N GLN A 549 -15.56 -3.24 9.92
CA GLN A 549 -16.52 -3.92 10.79
C GLN A 549 -16.75 -5.38 10.31
N ASN A 550 -16.98 -5.59 9.01
CA ASN A 550 -17.33 -6.92 8.49
C ASN A 550 -16.18 -7.93 8.43
N VAL A 551 -14.92 -7.47 8.32
CA VAL A 551 -13.79 -8.40 8.34
C VAL A 551 -13.63 -9.01 9.74
N ARG A 552 -13.88 -8.23 10.79
CA ARG A 552 -13.85 -8.74 12.17
C ARG A 552 -15.05 -9.63 12.48
N ASP A 553 -16.24 -9.26 12.01
CA ASP A 553 -17.46 -10.04 12.23
C ASP A 553 -17.43 -11.40 11.51
N ARG A 554 -16.73 -11.51 10.37
CA ARG A 554 -16.56 -12.76 9.59
C ARG A 554 -15.27 -13.53 9.91
N GLN A 555 -14.28 -12.91 10.56
CA GLN A 555 -13.13 -13.61 11.14
C GLN A 555 -13.48 -14.33 12.45
N SER A 556 -14.72 -14.25 12.91
CA SER A 556 -15.27 -15.10 13.98
C SER A 556 -15.24 -16.61 13.66
N GLY A 557 -14.98 -16.99 12.41
CA GLY A 557 -14.76 -18.38 11.97
C GLY A 557 -13.30 -18.79 11.73
N VAL A 558 -12.33 -17.88 11.89
CA VAL A 558 -10.90 -18.22 11.95
C VAL A 558 -10.56 -18.35 13.43
N GLU A 559 -9.84 -19.40 13.82
CA GLU A 559 -9.26 -19.49 15.17
C GLU A 559 -8.44 -18.21 15.42
N GLN A 560 -9.03 -17.26 16.13
CA GLN A 560 -8.30 -16.10 16.61
C GLN A 560 -7.29 -16.63 17.61
N ASN A 561 -6.02 -16.33 17.37
CA ASN A 561 -4.97 -16.67 18.32
C ASN A 561 -5.28 -15.94 19.63
N ARG A 562 -5.68 -16.73 20.62
CA ARG A 562 -5.96 -16.24 21.97
C ARG A 562 -4.69 -16.24 22.77
N VAL A 563 -4.54 -15.21 23.59
CA VAL A 563 -3.40 -15.03 24.48
C VAL A 563 -3.91 -15.05 25.90
N LYS A 564 -3.37 -15.97 26.69
CA LYS A 564 -3.64 -16.06 28.13
C LYS A 564 -2.62 -15.22 28.86
N VAL A 565 -3.09 -14.13 29.48
CA VAL A 565 -2.28 -13.28 30.36
C VAL A 565 -2.54 -13.65 31.81
N SER A 566 -1.51 -14.06 32.54
CA SER A 566 -1.57 -14.27 33.99
C SER A 566 -1.03 -13.06 34.73
N PHE A 567 -1.79 -12.59 35.72
CA PHE A 567 -1.39 -11.59 36.70
C PHE A 567 -1.05 -12.22 38.06
N GLY A 568 -1.27 -13.54 38.21
CA GLY A 568 -1.02 -14.31 39.42
C GLY A 568 -1.63 -15.72 39.38
N PRO A 569 -1.44 -16.55 40.44
CA PRO A 569 -1.76 -17.99 40.43
C PRO A 569 -3.21 -18.36 40.09
N ARG A 570 -4.16 -17.43 40.27
CA ARG A 570 -5.58 -17.59 39.92
C ARG A 570 -6.17 -16.39 39.18
N GLN A 571 -5.34 -15.44 38.77
CA GLN A 571 -5.77 -14.24 38.07
C GLN A 571 -5.25 -14.33 36.64
N HIS A 572 -6.11 -14.77 35.72
CA HIS A 572 -5.79 -14.81 34.31
C HIS A 572 -6.92 -14.18 33.50
N LYS A 573 -6.56 -13.61 32.36
CA LYS A 573 -7.50 -13.08 31.38
C LYS A 573 -7.12 -13.61 30.02
N VAL A 574 -8.11 -14.03 29.25
CA VAL A 574 -7.93 -14.46 27.86
C VAL A 574 -8.31 -13.28 26.99
N LEU A 575 -7.39 -12.88 26.13
CA LEU A 575 -7.53 -11.76 25.20
C LEU A 575 -7.19 -12.24 23.80
N ASP A 576 -7.80 -11.64 22.79
CA ASP A 576 -7.41 -11.90 21.40
C ASP A 576 -6.14 -11.10 21.07
N GLU A 577 -5.31 -11.58 20.13
CA GLU A 577 -4.07 -10.90 19.72
C GLU A 577 -4.27 -9.39 19.38
N TYR A 578 -5.43 -9.04 18.86
CA TYR A 578 -5.76 -7.68 18.42
C TYR A 578 -6.56 -6.88 19.46
N ASP A 579 -6.76 -7.41 20.67
CA ASP A 579 -7.35 -6.64 21.75
C ASP A 579 -6.43 -5.52 22.19
N PHE A 580 -6.99 -4.31 22.34
CA PHE A 580 -6.26 -3.14 22.80
C PHE A 580 -6.16 -3.10 24.31
N VAL A 581 -4.97 -2.79 24.79
CA VAL A 581 -4.65 -2.64 26.21
C VAL A 581 -3.94 -1.32 26.45
N LEU A 582 -4.22 -0.73 27.61
CA LEU A 582 -3.38 0.29 28.20
C LEU A 582 -2.12 -0.41 28.72
N CYS A 583 -0.97 -0.03 28.18
CA CYS A 583 0.33 -0.60 28.49
C CYS A 583 1.16 0.43 29.27
N LYS A 584 1.67 0.03 30.44
CA LYS A 584 2.62 0.80 31.23
C LYS A 584 3.95 0.08 31.28
N TYR A 585 4.98 0.75 30.78
CA TYR A 585 6.37 0.33 30.89
C TYR A 585 7.18 1.48 31.50
N MET A 586 7.81 1.22 32.66
CA MET A 586 8.41 2.27 33.49
C MET A 586 7.40 3.39 33.81
N ASP A 587 7.71 4.64 33.42
CA ASP A 587 6.87 5.81 33.62
C ASP A 587 6.04 6.20 32.37
N GLU A 588 6.18 5.46 31.27
CA GLU A 588 5.45 5.73 30.03
C GLU A 588 4.18 4.86 29.94
N ILE A 589 3.08 5.50 29.52
CA ILE A 589 1.79 4.85 29.29
C ILE A 589 1.44 5.00 27.81
N SER A 590 1.08 3.89 27.16
CA SER A 590 0.65 3.85 25.77
C SER A 590 -0.56 2.93 25.59
N ILE A 591 -1.22 3.01 24.43
CA ILE A 591 -2.27 2.08 24.02
C ILE A 591 -1.70 1.24 22.87
N CYS A 592 -1.70 -0.07 23.02
CA CYS A 592 -1.20 -1.00 22.00
C CYS A 592 -2.03 -2.30 21.99
N THR A 593 -1.80 -3.16 20.99
CA THR A 593 -2.44 -4.49 20.96
C THR A 593 -1.64 -5.51 21.76
N ILE A 594 -2.29 -6.61 22.18
CA ILE A 594 -1.58 -7.73 22.82
C ILE A 594 -0.49 -8.31 21.91
N LEU A 595 -0.71 -8.35 20.60
CA LEU A 595 0.29 -8.74 19.62
C LEU A 595 1.51 -7.81 19.63
N ASP A 596 1.31 -6.50 19.78
CA ASP A 596 2.41 -5.55 19.90
C ASP A 596 3.20 -5.79 21.20
N VAL A 597 2.52 -6.07 22.31
CA VAL A 597 3.19 -6.44 23.58
C VAL A 597 4.07 -7.68 23.41
N LEU A 598 3.60 -8.70 22.68
CA LEU A 598 4.36 -9.92 22.40
C LEU A 598 5.51 -9.72 21.41
N ARG A 599 5.36 -8.78 20.46
CA ARG A 599 6.35 -8.52 19.40
C ARG A 599 7.46 -7.58 19.85
N ASP A 600 7.08 -6.54 20.59
CA ASP A 600 7.95 -5.40 20.86
C ASP A 600 8.76 -5.57 22.16
N PHE A 601 8.41 -6.56 23.00
CA PHE A 601 9.10 -6.85 24.26
C PHE A 601 9.57 -8.31 24.31
N GLU A 602 10.89 -8.51 24.50
CA GLU A 602 11.49 -9.84 24.64
C GLU A 602 11.04 -10.56 25.93
N ASP A 603 10.82 -9.80 27.01
CA ASP A 603 10.24 -10.28 28.26
C ASP A 603 9.02 -9.41 28.65
N PRO A 604 7.79 -9.86 28.40
CA PRO A 604 6.59 -9.09 28.73
C PRO A 604 6.30 -8.97 30.24
N THR A 605 7.02 -9.65 31.12
CA THR A 605 6.74 -9.65 32.58
C THR A 605 7.14 -8.36 33.29
N VAL A 606 7.89 -7.49 32.62
CA VAL A 606 8.25 -6.15 33.11
C VAL A 606 7.15 -5.10 32.89
N ILE A 607 6.06 -5.49 32.22
CA ILE A 607 5.00 -4.59 31.77
C ILE A 607 3.76 -4.77 32.63
N SER A 608 3.08 -3.66 32.94
CA SER A 608 1.75 -3.71 33.52
C SER A 608 0.70 -3.30 32.50
N ILE A 609 -0.36 -4.08 32.37
CA ILE A 609 -1.42 -3.83 31.38
C ILE A 609 -2.80 -3.70 32.03
N GLN A 610 -3.70 -3.02 31.33
CA GLN A 610 -5.13 -2.98 31.62
C GLN A 610 -5.92 -3.01 30.29
N PRO A 611 -6.78 -4.00 30.04
CA PRO A 611 -7.59 -4.03 28.82
C PRO A 611 -8.55 -2.85 28.70
N LEU A 612 -8.70 -2.32 27.48
CA LEU A 612 -9.61 -1.19 27.27
C LEU A 612 -11.08 -1.53 27.54
N THR A 613 -11.45 -2.80 27.43
CA THR A 613 -12.79 -3.29 27.76
C THR A 613 -13.19 -3.02 29.21
N ASP A 614 -12.22 -2.87 30.11
CA ASP A 614 -12.50 -2.64 31.55
C ASP A 614 -13.09 -1.25 31.80
N PHE A 615 -12.96 -0.33 30.83
CA PHE A 615 -13.56 1.01 30.90
C PHE A 615 -15.00 1.06 30.35
N TYR A 616 -15.47 0.02 29.67
CA TYR A 616 -16.76 0.06 28.96
C TYR A 616 -17.96 0.18 29.91
N GLN A 617 -17.91 -0.49 31.06
CA GLN A 617 -19.00 -0.39 32.04
C GLN A 617 -19.11 1.03 32.61
N SER A 618 -17.97 1.66 32.90
CA SER A 618 -17.96 3.03 33.42
C SER A 618 -18.45 4.05 32.39
N LEU A 619 -18.14 3.84 31.11
CA LEU A 619 -18.74 4.61 30.02
C LEU A 619 -20.26 4.40 29.93
N GLU A 620 -20.74 3.16 30.09
CA GLU A 620 -22.18 2.87 30.11
C GLU A 620 -22.90 3.53 31.27
N ASP A 621 -22.36 3.41 32.49
CA ASP A 621 -22.94 3.96 33.71
C ASP A 621 -23.04 5.51 33.63
N LEU A 622 -22.09 6.16 32.94
CA LEU A 622 -22.15 7.60 32.67
C LEU A 622 -23.31 7.96 31.75
N LEU A 623 -23.48 7.22 30.66
CA LEU A 623 -24.54 7.46 29.68
C LEU A 623 -25.94 7.25 30.26
N ASP A 624 -26.13 6.18 31.03
CA ASP A 624 -27.43 5.88 31.66
C ASP A 624 -27.83 6.96 32.69
N ASN A 625 -26.86 7.61 33.33
CA ASN A 625 -27.10 8.73 34.23
C ASN A 625 -27.38 10.05 33.50
N GLU A 626 -26.75 10.30 32.34
CA GLU A 626 -27.06 11.45 31.50
C GLU A 626 -28.43 11.35 30.83
N GLU A 627 -28.84 10.15 30.39
CA GLU A 627 -30.11 9.93 29.71
C GLU A 627 -31.30 10.28 30.61
N ARG A 628 -31.21 9.99 31.91
CA ARG A 628 -32.19 10.43 32.92
C ARG A 628 -32.29 11.97 33.01
N ARG A 629 -31.17 12.69 32.94
CA ARG A 629 -31.12 14.17 32.98
C ARG A 629 -31.57 14.80 31.65
N ALA A 630 -31.31 14.13 30.52
CA ALA A 630 -31.70 14.58 29.20
C ALA A 630 -33.24 14.63 29.04
N GLY A 631 -33.98 13.70 29.65
CA GLY A 631 -35.45 13.75 29.67
C GLY A 631 -36.01 15.03 30.30
N GLU A 632 -35.40 15.50 31.39
CA GLU A 632 -35.78 16.75 32.06
C GLU A 632 -35.43 18.00 31.22
N GLY A 633 -34.28 17.97 30.54
CA GLY A 633 -33.87 19.04 29.63
C GLY A 633 -34.81 19.22 28.42
N GLU A 634 -35.34 18.13 27.87
CA GLU A 634 -36.29 18.20 26.76
C GLU A 634 -37.63 18.81 27.20
N LEU A 635 -38.10 18.45 28.39
CA LEU A 635 -39.29 19.04 29.01
C LEU A 635 -39.15 20.56 29.19
N MET A 636 -37.97 21.05 29.57
CA MET A 636 -37.71 22.50 29.64
C MET A 636 -37.82 23.19 28.27
N ILE A 637 -37.32 22.56 27.20
CA ILE A 637 -37.41 23.10 25.83
C ILE A 637 -38.87 23.12 25.36
N ARG A 638 -39.63 22.05 25.62
CA ARG A 638 -41.06 21.96 25.27
C ARG A 638 -41.92 22.96 26.03
N ASN A 639 -41.54 23.32 27.25
CA ASN A 639 -42.23 24.34 28.05
C ASN A 639 -41.91 25.78 27.65
N ASN A 640 -41.01 26.01 26.69
CA ASN A 640 -40.67 27.35 26.24
C ASN A 640 -41.87 27.97 25.47
N PRO A 641 -42.40 29.13 25.92
CA PRO A 641 -43.59 29.75 25.31
C PRO A 641 -43.43 30.07 23.81
N LYS A 642 -42.20 30.24 23.32
CA LYS A 642 -41.94 30.62 21.91
C LYS A 642 -42.41 29.59 20.89
N TYR A 643 -42.63 28.34 21.30
CA TYR A 643 -43.02 27.24 20.42
C TYR A 643 -44.53 26.99 20.38
N CYS A 644 -45.33 27.70 21.18
CA CYS A 644 -46.79 27.63 21.16
C CYS A 644 -47.41 26.22 21.23
N LEU A 645 -46.75 25.28 21.93
CA LEU A 645 -47.26 23.90 22.10
C LEU A 645 -48.43 23.86 23.10
N THR A 646 -49.43 23.02 22.82
CA THR A 646 -50.51 22.73 23.78
C THR A 646 -50.02 21.83 24.92
N ASP A 647 -50.77 21.74 26.03
CA ASP A 647 -50.39 20.88 27.15
C ASP A 647 -50.37 19.39 26.78
N GLU A 648 -51.22 18.98 25.84
CA GLU A 648 -51.18 17.62 25.25
C GLU A 648 -49.92 17.40 24.39
N GLU A 649 -49.51 18.40 23.60
CA GLU A 649 -48.31 18.32 22.76
C GLU A 649 -47.01 18.34 23.57
N LYS A 650 -46.99 19.06 24.69
CA LYS A 650 -45.85 19.08 25.63
C LYS A 650 -45.60 17.71 26.24
N LEU A 651 -46.66 16.96 26.54
CA LEU A 651 -46.59 15.62 27.14
C LEU A 651 -46.55 14.50 26.10
N SER A 652 -46.62 14.82 24.81
CA SER A 652 -46.61 13.84 23.72
C SER A 652 -45.25 13.16 23.58
N SER A 653 -45.28 11.83 23.34
CA SER A 653 -44.10 11.04 22.94
C SER A 653 -43.58 11.39 21.54
N ARG A 654 -44.33 12.17 20.75
CA ARG A 654 -43.92 12.60 19.41
C ARG A 654 -42.78 13.61 19.51
N GLU A 655 -41.79 13.49 18.62
CA GLU A 655 -40.70 14.45 18.53
C GLU A 655 -41.22 15.87 18.24
N MET A 656 -40.80 16.85 19.04
CA MET A 656 -41.27 18.23 19.00
C MET A 656 -41.12 18.89 17.62
N TRP A 657 -40.02 18.62 16.89
CA TRP A 657 -39.83 19.19 15.55
C TRP A 657 -40.89 18.72 14.54
N LYS A 658 -41.41 17.48 14.68
CA LYS A 658 -42.51 16.99 13.84
C LYS A 658 -43.82 17.69 14.16
N ILE A 659 -44.07 18.01 15.43
CA ILE A 659 -45.26 18.77 15.86
C ILE A 659 -45.23 20.16 15.22
N LEU A 660 -44.11 20.87 15.38
CA LEU A 660 -43.94 22.22 14.83
C LEU A 660 -43.95 22.24 13.30
N LEU A 661 -43.37 21.24 12.65
CA LEU A 661 -43.47 21.10 11.19
C LEU A 661 -44.93 20.89 10.75
N GLY A 662 -45.68 20.08 11.48
CA GLY A 662 -47.12 19.89 11.27
C GLY A 662 -47.91 21.19 11.39
N HIS A 663 -47.63 22.02 12.40
CA HIS A 663 -48.25 23.34 12.54
C HIS A 663 -47.95 24.24 11.34
N ARG A 664 -46.70 24.27 10.86
CA ARG A 664 -46.31 25.06 9.68
C ARG A 664 -47.02 24.59 8.42
N VAL A 665 -47.14 23.29 8.22
CA VAL A 665 -47.86 22.71 7.08
C VAL A 665 -49.36 23.02 7.15
N ALA A 666 -49.96 22.93 8.33
CA ALA A 666 -51.37 23.31 8.53
C ALA A 666 -51.61 24.79 8.23
N GLN A 667 -50.63 25.66 8.52
CA GLN A 667 -50.74 27.11 8.32
C GLN A 667 -50.49 27.56 6.88
N TYR A 668 -49.50 26.98 6.18
CA TYR A 668 -49.01 27.48 4.88
C TYR A 668 -49.18 26.50 3.71
N GLY A 669 -49.54 25.25 3.98
CA GLY A 669 -49.68 24.19 2.98
C GLY A 669 -48.37 23.45 2.66
N GLU A 670 -48.47 22.15 2.35
CA GLU A 670 -47.33 21.23 2.16
C GLU A 670 -46.32 21.73 1.13
N GLN A 671 -46.80 22.17 -0.03
CA GLN A 671 -45.94 22.56 -1.16
C GLN A 671 -45.14 23.84 -0.87
N VAL A 672 -45.72 24.77 -0.12
CA VAL A 672 -45.08 26.04 0.27
C VAL A 672 -43.98 25.75 1.28
N VAL A 673 -44.30 25.01 2.33
CA VAL A 673 -43.33 24.62 3.37
C VAL A 673 -42.16 23.83 2.77
N TYR A 674 -42.43 22.88 1.89
CA TYR A 674 -41.38 22.15 1.17
C TYR A 674 -40.46 23.09 0.39
N ASN A 675 -41.03 24.01 -0.39
CA ASN A 675 -40.24 24.95 -1.19
C ASN A 675 -39.39 25.88 -0.31
N ASP A 676 -39.91 26.34 0.83
CA ASP A 676 -39.19 27.25 1.73
C ASP A 676 -38.01 26.56 2.43
N ILE A 677 -38.15 25.26 2.72
CA ILE A 677 -37.06 24.45 3.28
C ILE A 677 -36.02 24.16 2.18
N MET A 678 -36.45 23.75 0.98
CA MET A 678 -35.58 23.16 -0.04
C MET A 678 -34.92 24.17 -0.99
N LYS A 679 -35.57 25.28 -1.36
CA LYS A 679 -35.03 26.27 -2.32
C LYS A 679 -33.67 26.85 -1.92
N PRO A 680 -33.40 27.16 -0.63
CA PRO A 680 -32.10 27.68 -0.20
C PRO A 680 -30.97 26.66 -0.24
N LEU A 681 -31.28 25.36 -0.35
CA LEU A 681 -30.29 24.28 -0.41
C LEU A 681 -29.80 24.04 -1.84
N LEU A 682 -28.59 23.51 -1.97
CA LEU A 682 -28.04 23.12 -3.27
C LEU A 682 -28.88 21.99 -3.87
N PRO A 683 -29.02 21.90 -5.22
CA PRO A 683 -29.81 20.85 -5.86
C PRO A 683 -29.48 19.42 -5.40
N ALA A 684 -28.20 19.14 -5.15
CA ALA A 684 -27.72 17.84 -4.66
C ALA A 684 -28.10 17.53 -3.19
N GLU A 685 -28.55 18.53 -2.43
CA GLU A 685 -28.90 18.40 -1.01
C GLU A 685 -30.43 18.36 -0.81
N ARG A 686 -31.23 18.56 -1.87
CA ARG A 686 -32.70 18.60 -1.80
C ARG A 686 -33.25 17.19 -1.80
N ILE A 687 -34.16 16.92 -0.85
CA ILE A 687 -34.96 15.70 -0.91
C ILE A 687 -36.18 15.92 -1.82
N GLN A 688 -36.73 14.84 -2.36
CA GLN A 688 -37.94 14.92 -3.17
C GLN A 688 -39.17 15.21 -2.31
N PHE A 689 -40.21 15.77 -2.92
CA PHE A 689 -41.45 16.14 -2.23
C PHE A 689 -42.13 14.94 -1.56
N ILE A 690 -42.03 13.76 -2.17
CA ILE A 690 -42.59 12.52 -1.60
C ILE A 690 -41.88 12.11 -0.30
N SER A 691 -40.57 12.29 -0.23
CA SER A 691 -39.76 12.04 0.98
C SER A 691 -40.09 13.05 2.09
N PHE A 692 -40.40 14.30 1.73
CA PHE A 692 -40.85 15.32 2.67
C PHE A 692 -42.21 14.95 3.31
N LYS A 693 -43.13 14.33 2.57
CA LYS A 693 -44.42 13.88 3.13
C LYS A 693 -44.26 12.85 4.24
N ARG A 694 -43.23 12.00 4.19
CA ARG A 694 -42.92 11.03 5.26
C ARG A 694 -42.56 11.71 6.58
N TRP A 695 -42.03 12.94 6.55
CA TRP A 695 -41.74 13.69 7.77
C TRP A 695 -43.01 14.10 8.53
N LEU A 696 -44.14 14.19 7.82
CA LEU A 696 -45.44 14.56 8.37
C LEU A 696 -46.22 13.37 8.93
N ASP A 697 -45.80 12.14 8.62
CA ASP A 697 -46.44 10.93 9.10
C ASP A 697 -46.36 10.83 10.63
N THR A 698 -47.52 10.61 11.24
CA THR A 698 -47.73 10.48 12.69
C THR A 698 -47.47 9.06 13.19
N SER A 699 -47.43 8.07 12.30
CA SER A 699 -47.20 6.65 12.62
C SER A 699 -45.72 6.25 12.66
N GLU A 700 -44.85 6.99 11.96
CA GLU A 700 -43.41 6.74 11.94
C GLU A 700 -42.67 7.50 13.06
N ASN A 701 -42.10 6.76 14.01
CA ASN A 701 -41.41 7.35 15.17
C ASN A 701 -39.98 7.87 14.90
N SER A 702 -39.46 7.88 13.66
CA SER A 702 -37.98 7.96 13.52
C SER A 702 -37.39 8.52 12.21
N VAL A 703 -38.09 9.39 11.48
CA VAL A 703 -37.53 10.03 10.27
C VAL A 703 -36.86 11.36 10.58
N LEU A 704 -35.82 11.34 11.40
CA LEU A 704 -34.87 12.47 11.47
C LEU A 704 -34.18 12.64 10.10
N PRO A 705 -34.08 13.85 9.52
CA PRO A 705 -33.38 14.05 8.25
C PRO A 705 -31.95 13.49 8.30
N ARG A 706 -31.53 12.70 7.30
CA ARG A 706 -30.23 11.99 7.33
C ARG A 706 -29.03 12.94 7.40
N SER A 707 -29.08 14.05 6.67
CA SER A 707 -28.01 15.04 6.63
C SER A 707 -28.08 16.02 7.80
N ARG A 708 -26.96 16.21 8.52
CA ARG A 708 -26.85 17.24 9.59
C ARG A 708 -27.13 18.65 9.09
N ARG A 709 -26.79 18.97 7.84
CA ARG A 709 -27.15 20.26 7.22
C ARG A 709 -28.65 20.40 7.03
N MET A 710 -29.32 19.32 6.62
CA MET A 710 -30.78 19.30 6.50
C MET A 710 -31.45 19.41 7.87
N GLN A 711 -30.92 18.71 8.89
CA GLN A 711 -31.41 18.85 10.26
C GLN A 711 -31.28 20.30 10.74
N LYS A 712 -30.11 20.93 10.56
CA LYS A 712 -29.92 22.34 10.89
C LYS A 712 -30.90 23.24 10.14
N ARG A 713 -31.07 23.03 8.83
CA ARG A 713 -31.99 23.82 8.00
C ARG A 713 -33.44 23.71 8.48
N VAL A 714 -33.92 22.49 8.70
CA VAL A 714 -35.31 22.23 9.09
C VAL A 714 -35.56 22.62 10.54
N ILE A 715 -34.75 22.11 11.46
CA ILE A 715 -34.98 22.19 12.91
C ILE A 715 -34.52 23.54 13.47
N GLU A 716 -33.29 23.96 13.15
CA GLU A 716 -32.70 25.15 13.78
C GLU A 716 -33.03 26.44 13.03
N GLU A 717 -33.02 26.43 11.71
CA GLU A 717 -33.23 27.65 10.91
C GLU A 717 -34.71 27.90 10.58
N TYR A 718 -35.40 26.88 10.08
CA TYR A 718 -36.80 27.01 9.64
C TYR A 718 -37.79 26.94 10.81
N LEU A 719 -37.67 25.91 11.65
CA LEU A 719 -38.52 25.74 12.84
C LEU A 719 -38.03 26.56 14.05
N GLN A 720 -36.82 27.13 13.98
CA GLN A 720 -36.25 28.00 15.02
C GLN A 720 -36.09 27.32 16.39
N ILE A 721 -35.83 26.01 16.37
CA ILE A 721 -35.57 25.22 17.57
C ILE A 721 -34.09 25.34 17.96
N GLU A 722 -33.81 25.41 19.26
CA GLU A 722 -32.44 25.49 19.76
C GLU A 722 -31.62 24.24 19.40
N GLY A 723 -30.36 24.43 18.97
CA GLY A 723 -29.50 23.33 18.52
C GLY A 723 -29.20 22.26 19.57
N LEU A 724 -29.39 22.57 20.86
CA LEU A 724 -29.32 21.58 21.95
C LEU A 724 -30.34 20.45 21.73
N TYR A 725 -31.55 20.77 21.27
CA TYR A 725 -32.59 19.79 20.96
C TYR A 725 -32.17 18.85 19.83
N THR A 726 -31.56 19.39 18.76
CA THR A 726 -31.03 18.59 17.65
C THR A 726 -29.95 17.61 18.11
N ARG A 727 -29.12 18.00 19.08
CA ARG A 727 -28.08 17.13 19.67
C ARG A 727 -28.70 15.98 20.47
N MET A 728 -29.68 16.29 21.32
CA MET A 728 -30.39 15.30 22.13
C MET A 728 -31.11 14.25 21.27
N LEU A 729 -31.75 14.68 20.17
CA LEU A 729 -32.37 13.76 19.22
C LEU A 729 -31.38 12.82 18.56
N ARG A 730 -30.22 13.34 18.13
CA ARG A 730 -29.17 12.52 17.51
C ARG A 730 -28.63 11.48 18.49
N HIS A 731 -28.39 11.89 19.73
CA HIS A 731 -27.96 10.99 20.79
C HIS A 731 -28.96 9.86 21.04
N ARG A 732 -30.25 10.20 21.22
CA ARG A 732 -31.32 9.21 21.44
C ARG A 732 -31.46 8.24 20.26
N LYS A 733 -31.41 8.77 19.03
CA LYS A 733 -31.48 7.94 17.82
C LYS A 733 -30.28 6.99 17.73
N SER A 734 -29.07 7.48 18.00
CA SER A 734 -27.84 6.69 18.01
C SER A 734 -27.92 5.55 19.03
N ARG A 735 -28.43 5.82 20.25
CA ARG A 735 -28.64 4.77 21.28
C ARG A 735 -29.61 3.68 20.84
N ILE A 736 -30.70 4.05 20.17
CA ILE A 736 -31.73 3.07 19.72
C ILE A 736 -31.22 2.24 18.53
N SER A 737 -30.45 2.84 17.61
CA SER A 737 -29.99 2.14 16.41
C SER A 737 -28.76 1.26 16.62
N THR A 738 -27.97 1.53 17.65
CA THR A 738 -26.66 0.89 17.85
C THR A 738 -26.80 -0.38 18.69
N ASN A 739 -26.42 -1.51 18.11
CA ASN A 739 -26.36 -2.80 18.80
C ASN A 739 -25.15 -2.88 19.75
N THR A 740 -25.04 -3.98 20.51
CA THR A 740 -23.97 -4.18 21.51
C THR A 740 -22.56 -4.12 20.89
N GLU A 741 -22.41 -4.60 19.66
CA GLU A 741 -21.13 -4.63 18.95
C GLU A 741 -20.71 -3.23 18.47
N GLY A 742 -21.62 -2.49 17.83
CA GLY A 742 -21.39 -1.10 17.45
C GLY A 742 -21.07 -0.22 18.66
N LYS A 743 -21.73 -0.46 19.79
CA LYS A 743 -21.41 0.21 21.07
C LYS A 743 -19.96 -0.03 21.50
N ASN A 744 -19.51 -1.28 21.49
CA ASN A 744 -18.14 -1.63 21.88
C ASN A 744 -17.11 -0.97 20.95
N VAL A 745 -17.42 -0.87 19.65
CA VAL A 745 -16.57 -0.14 18.69
C VAL A 745 -16.51 1.34 19.03
N ILE A 746 -17.64 1.99 19.30
CA ILE A 746 -17.70 3.41 19.68
C ILE A 746 -16.86 3.68 20.94
N PHE A 747 -17.00 2.85 21.97
CA PHE A 747 -16.21 2.97 23.20
C PHE A 747 -14.73 2.78 22.94
N ARG A 748 -14.35 1.77 22.15
CA ARG A 748 -12.95 1.55 21.76
C ARG A 748 -12.36 2.76 21.06
N THR A 749 -13.06 3.29 20.06
CA THR A 749 -12.60 4.44 19.27
C THR A 749 -12.43 5.66 20.17
N PHE A 750 -13.41 5.96 21.03
CA PHE A 750 -13.28 7.05 22.00
C PHE A 750 -12.05 6.90 22.89
N LEU A 751 -11.82 5.72 23.47
CA LEU A 751 -10.69 5.49 24.37
C LEU A 751 -9.34 5.60 23.65
N ILE A 752 -9.21 5.07 22.44
CA ILE A 752 -7.96 5.15 21.66
C ILE A 752 -7.58 6.61 21.37
N HIS A 753 -8.55 7.43 20.95
CA HIS A 753 -8.29 8.82 20.55
C HIS A 753 -8.21 9.79 21.72
N CYS A 754 -8.88 9.51 22.84
CA CYS A 754 -9.04 10.50 23.91
C CYS A 754 -8.31 10.14 25.21
N LEU A 755 -8.13 8.86 25.56
CA LEU A 755 -7.70 8.47 26.91
C LEU A 755 -6.31 9.01 27.29
N LEU A 756 -5.37 9.01 26.36
CA LEU A 756 -4.00 9.50 26.56
C LEU A 756 -3.71 10.86 25.91
N GLU A 757 -4.67 11.43 25.18
CA GLU A 757 -4.49 12.73 24.52
C GLU A 757 -4.54 13.86 25.54
N THR A 758 -3.62 14.81 25.39
CA THR A 758 -3.50 15.99 26.27
C THR A 758 -4.16 17.22 25.64
N ASP A 759 -4.23 17.27 24.30
CA ASP A 759 -4.94 18.32 23.56
C ASP A 759 -6.38 17.92 23.24
N MET A 760 -7.32 18.34 24.08
CA MET A 760 -8.74 18.05 23.91
C MET A 760 -9.34 18.67 22.63
N LYS A 761 -8.74 19.73 22.08
CA LYS A 761 -9.17 20.30 20.79
C LYS A 761 -8.82 19.38 19.64
N LYS A 762 -7.65 18.75 19.71
CA LYS A 762 -7.21 17.75 18.75
C LYS A 762 -8.08 16.50 18.86
N ALA A 763 -8.28 15.98 20.07
CA ALA A 763 -9.15 14.82 20.32
C ALA A 763 -10.56 15.03 19.75
N TYR A 764 -11.18 16.18 20.03
CA TYR A 764 -12.52 16.49 19.53
C TYR A 764 -12.62 16.53 18.00
N LYS A 765 -11.57 16.98 17.30
CA LYS A 765 -11.54 17.02 15.83
C LYS A 765 -11.34 15.65 15.19
N GLU A 766 -10.69 14.72 15.89
CA GLU A 766 -10.41 13.37 15.40
C GLU A 766 -11.58 12.40 15.61
N LEU A 767 -12.50 12.70 16.54
CA LEU A 767 -13.67 11.87 16.77
C LEU A 767 -14.67 11.93 15.62
N SER A 768 -15.21 10.76 15.27
CA SER A 768 -16.28 10.66 14.29
C SER A 768 -17.60 11.22 14.84
N ASN A 769 -18.44 11.69 13.92
CA ASN A 769 -19.78 12.17 14.24
C ASN A 769 -20.64 11.16 15.00
N GLU A 770 -20.43 9.87 14.74
CA GLU A 770 -21.13 8.77 15.42
C GLU A 770 -20.72 8.66 16.88
N VAL A 771 -19.41 8.71 17.18
CA VAL A 771 -18.89 8.70 18.56
C VAL A 771 -19.36 9.94 19.32
N LEU A 772 -19.32 11.11 18.67
CA LEU A 772 -19.79 12.36 19.26
C LEU A 772 -21.29 12.31 19.59
N ASP A 773 -22.13 11.81 18.68
CA ASP A 773 -23.56 11.71 18.91
C ASP A 773 -23.89 10.63 19.97
N TYR A 774 -23.25 9.46 19.91
CA TYR A 774 -23.50 8.36 20.87
C TYR A 774 -23.10 8.74 22.29
N LEU A 775 -21.96 9.41 22.48
CA LEU A 775 -21.49 9.86 23.80
C LEU A 775 -22.00 11.25 24.20
N ASN A 776 -22.89 11.87 23.41
CA ASN A 776 -23.44 13.21 23.67
C ASN A 776 -22.37 14.32 23.81
N ILE A 777 -21.24 14.19 23.11
CA ILE A 777 -20.12 15.13 23.17
C ILE A 777 -20.39 16.31 22.22
N GLY A 778 -20.50 17.52 22.77
CA GLY A 778 -20.67 18.75 21.98
C GLY A 778 -19.47 19.68 22.00
N SER A 779 -18.46 19.40 22.84
CA SER A 779 -17.28 20.24 22.99
C SER A 779 -16.07 19.45 23.52
N GLU A 780 -14.89 20.05 23.38
CA GLU A 780 -13.64 19.58 24.00
C GLU A 780 -13.74 19.44 25.53
N ASN A 781 -14.61 20.23 26.17
CA ASN A 781 -14.82 20.17 27.63
C ASN A 781 -15.62 18.93 28.04
N ASP A 782 -16.55 18.46 27.20
CA ASP A 782 -17.33 17.25 27.46
C ASP A 782 -16.41 16.02 27.46
N ILE A 783 -15.44 15.96 26.53
CA ILE A 783 -14.40 14.92 26.52
C ILE A 783 -13.62 14.92 27.82
N LYS A 784 -13.19 16.12 28.26
CA LYS A 784 -12.43 16.26 29.50
C LYS A 784 -13.22 15.76 30.71
N ILE A 785 -14.49 16.12 30.82
CA ILE A 785 -15.36 15.66 31.92
C ILE A 785 -15.49 14.13 31.91
N ILE A 786 -15.75 13.53 30.75
CA ILE A 786 -15.85 12.06 30.63
C ILE A 786 -14.53 11.41 31.04
N LEU A 787 -13.38 11.94 30.58
CA LEU A 787 -12.07 11.40 30.91
C LEU A 787 -11.72 11.57 32.39
N ASP A 788 -12.00 12.71 33.00
CA ASP A 788 -11.73 12.96 34.42
C ASP A 788 -12.52 11.96 35.27
N LEU A 789 -13.80 11.72 34.93
CA LEU A 789 -14.66 10.75 35.60
C LEU A 789 -14.18 9.29 35.45
N ILE A 790 -13.58 8.95 34.30
CA ILE A 790 -13.05 7.61 34.06
C ILE A 790 -11.68 7.46 34.75
N LYS A 791 -10.78 8.42 34.58
CA LYS A 791 -9.39 8.36 35.08
C LYS A 791 -9.34 8.30 36.61
N ASP A 792 -10.20 9.04 37.30
CA ASP A 792 -10.21 9.10 38.77
C ASP A 792 -10.73 7.81 39.44
N GLY A 793 -11.41 6.92 38.70
CA GLY A 793 -12.07 5.74 39.26
C GLY A 793 -11.65 4.38 38.71
N THR A 794 -10.97 4.30 37.55
CA THR A 794 -10.88 3.03 36.80
C THR A 794 -9.48 2.63 36.31
N ILE A 795 -8.46 3.49 36.36
CA ILE A 795 -7.11 3.10 35.95
C ILE A 795 -6.50 2.18 37.02
N ASN A 796 -6.31 0.92 36.67
CA ASN A 796 -5.76 -0.11 37.54
C ASN A 796 -4.87 -1.07 36.75
N PHE A 797 -3.60 -0.70 36.61
CA PHE A 797 -2.59 -1.51 35.95
C PHE A 797 -2.29 -2.79 36.73
N ARG A 798 -2.20 -3.92 36.02
CA ARG A 798 -1.77 -5.20 36.60
C ARG A 798 -0.50 -5.70 35.92
N LEU A 799 0.51 -6.02 36.72
CA LEU A 799 1.79 -6.55 36.24
C LEU A 799 1.62 -7.95 35.64
N ILE A 800 2.14 -8.16 34.43
CA ILE A 800 2.14 -9.45 33.77
C ILE A 800 3.10 -10.40 34.52
N LYS A 801 2.62 -11.58 34.89
CA LYS A 801 3.44 -12.66 35.49
C LYS A 801 3.82 -13.72 34.48
N SER A 802 2.91 -14.01 33.54
CA SER A 802 3.21 -14.84 32.38
C SER A 802 2.25 -14.48 31.27
N ILE A 803 2.70 -14.60 30.03
CA ILE A 803 1.87 -14.44 28.85
C ILE A 803 2.21 -15.56 27.87
N SER A 804 1.20 -16.23 27.34
CA SER A 804 1.40 -17.32 26.39
C SER A 804 0.19 -17.46 25.49
N TYR A 805 0.41 -17.96 24.28
CA TYR A 805 -0.69 -18.42 23.43
C TYR A 805 -1.52 -19.49 24.14
N ASP A 806 -2.83 -19.32 24.13
CA ASP A 806 -3.79 -20.30 24.62
C ASP A 806 -3.87 -21.43 23.59
N GLN A 807 -3.05 -22.46 23.77
CA GLN A 807 -3.08 -23.66 22.94
C GLN A 807 -4.35 -24.44 23.27
N ARG A 808 -5.43 -24.20 22.51
CA ARG A 808 -6.60 -25.09 22.48
C ARG A 808 -6.51 -26.07 21.33
#